data_AF-A0AAD9EDL0-F1
#
_entry.id   AF-A0AAD9EDL0-F1
#
_cell.length_a   1.000
_cell.length_b   1.000
_cell.length_c   1.000
_cell.angle_alpha   90.00
_cell.angle_beta   90.00
_cell.angle_gamma   90.00
#
_symmetry.space_group_name_H-M   'P 1'
#
loop_
_entity.id
_entity.type
_entity.pdbx_description
1 polymer ?
#
loop_
_entity_poly.entity_id
_entity_poly.type
_entity_poly.pdbx_seq_one_letter_code
_entity_poly.pdbx_strand_id
1 'polypeptide(L)'
;MAAHGSNGEATVGSGEPRQKGRATPETIRIGCIAMVNKEGVPRRAEILSIKETKSGRQFYCNFDNFNKRLDEWVPTSRIDFDQDVEWPNPDKDKPKDAKTKKGTATSKKAQPAKKSQKRPAKREQSAPSEATTPHPWTEFVESQSQKMTPAAEESQAQTPATGEASATPAAVGDEMDIDGDDGDQKEELGGFSREKEIEKLRTHGSMTQNPAEISRIRNISKVQFGRNDLFPWYFSPYPEVFNQEDVIYICEFCLGYYGDEKAFSRHRRKCTLQHPPGNEIYRDDSVSFFEIDGRRQRTYCRNLCLLSKMFLDHKTLYYDVDPFLFYVMASRDDKGCHIIGYFSKEKESADGYNVACILTLPQYQRKGYGRLLIQFSYELSKIEGKLGSPEKPLSDLGLLSYRQYWGENILDLLVGYNEREEKATIEAISSQLAVIPQDVEHTLQALKMQVYHKGEHKIVIPEKLIQQRERQKVKQKRLIDPSRIQWKPPVFTASTRTWGCRSRPRVKEVMKRSLFKVPKDLVQIPHHRPLTHIARPSVSRAETHIRTRPAAYPDPIRVSSHRHLLTHQYFSTSQFQGRETTMNASLKKKPINLLRGWPSPSLLPAAALSAAAVKTLADPAVYVPGLQYGPDPGYQPLRDALAEWLSAFYPIAGSTPEETQGLLSAAEASNDTDLPHHPPDVSRICITGGASQNLACILQSFTDPLYTQNVWMVAPCYFLACPIFADAGFDGRLKAVPEDNEGIDLEYLRKGLEAAGKGSDDHFKQAKKRKLYRHVIYLVPTCSNPTGKTMSLRRRYDLVRLARQHDALLIADDVYDFLQWPRTHAPTDGDASYPPSMRLPRLVDIDRALGVPPSSFGNAVSNGSFSKIVGPGVRTGWAEGSPAFACGLSQTGSTCSGGAPSQLAAMLVAELLASGQVQRHLDEKTRPALARRHRAMMEAIAEHVQKPLGGTVAVRESSLDGAGVYGGYFVWFTLPEGMSSREAAVRAKETEELVIGHGAQFEVHGDEEAARFGREIRLCFSWEPEEDVVEGVVRLGRVLKAMKDGVEWKSSSALDVDNVK
;
A
#
# COMPACT_ATOMS: atom_id res chain seq x y z
N MET A 1 -5.04 52.10 -10.87
CA MET A 1 -4.68 52.59 -12.22
C MET A 1 -3.48 51.75 -12.68
N ALA A 2 -3.38 51.28 -13.92
CA ALA A 2 -4.33 51.32 -15.04
C ALA A 2 -4.39 49.93 -15.73
N ALA A 3 -5.23 49.75 -16.73
CA ALA A 3 -5.32 48.52 -17.51
C ALA A 3 -4.65 48.68 -18.88
N HIS A 4 -3.96 47.65 -19.39
CA HIS A 4 -4.25 46.97 -20.67
C HIS A 4 -3.27 45.80 -20.93
N GLY A 5 -3.48 45.06 -22.04
CA GLY A 5 -2.89 43.74 -22.32
C GLY A 5 -3.88 42.61 -22.03
N SER A 6 -5.01 42.43 -22.73
CA SER A 6 -5.34 42.67 -24.15
C SER A 6 -4.60 41.79 -25.18
N ASN A 7 -4.25 40.57 -24.78
CA ASN A 7 -4.33 39.38 -25.63
C ASN A 7 -5.01 38.27 -24.79
N GLY A 8 -6.02 37.61 -25.36
CA GLY A 8 -6.97 36.79 -24.60
C GLY A 8 -6.69 35.29 -24.69
N GLU A 9 -5.81 34.76 -23.86
CA GLU A 9 -5.72 33.32 -23.61
C GLU A 9 -6.56 32.93 -22.38
N ALA A 10 -7.15 31.73 -22.40
CA ALA A 10 -7.98 31.23 -21.32
C ALA A 10 -7.12 30.58 -20.22
N THR A 11 -6.94 31.28 -19.08
CA THR A 11 -6.23 30.75 -17.90
C THR A 11 -6.99 29.65 -17.14
N VAL A 12 -8.23 29.36 -17.55
CA VAL A 12 -9.16 28.42 -16.93
C VAL A 12 -9.91 27.68 -18.04
N GLY A 13 -9.95 26.34 -17.93
CA GLY A 13 -10.58 25.45 -18.90
C GLY A 13 -9.67 25.06 -20.07
N SER A 14 -10.23 24.32 -21.02
CA SER A 14 -9.60 23.90 -22.28
C SER A 14 -9.84 24.93 -23.39
N GLY A 15 -8.91 25.05 -24.34
CA GLY A 15 -9.03 25.96 -25.50
C GLY A 15 -10.06 25.57 -26.57
N GLU A 16 -10.95 24.62 -26.27
CA GLU A 16 -12.02 24.17 -27.16
C GLU A 16 -13.28 25.04 -26.98
N PRO A 17 -14.07 25.29 -28.04
CA PRO A 17 -15.31 26.07 -27.94
C PRO A 17 -16.40 25.33 -27.16
N ARG A 18 -16.52 25.64 -25.87
CA ARG A 18 -17.58 25.13 -24.97
C ARG A 18 -18.93 25.80 -25.23
N GLN A 19 -20.02 25.08 -24.98
CA GLN A 19 -21.39 25.62 -25.14
C GLN A 19 -21.73 26.61 -24.01
N LYS A 20 -22.37 27.73 -24.36
CA LYS A 20 -22.81 28.76 -23.41
C LYS A 20 -24.31 28.70 -23.15
N GLY A 21 -24.71 28.96 -21.91
CA GLY A 21 -26.10 29.20 -21.54
C GLY A 21 -26.31 29.37 -20.04
N ARG A 22 -27.44 29.96 -19.65
CA ARG A 22 -27.80 30.23 -18.26
C ARG A 22 -27.82 28.96 -17.39
N ALA A 23 -27.28 29.10 -16.18
CA ALA A 23 -27.38 28.10 -15.12
C ALA A 23 -28.16 28.66 -13.92
N THR A 24 -28.59 27.75 -13.05
CA THR A 24 -29.18 28.02 -11.74
C THR A 24 -28.38 27.29 -10.66
N PRO A 25 -28.54 27.62 -9.36
CA PRO A 25 -27.84 26.95 -8.26
C PRO A 25 -28.03 25.42 -8.22
N GLU A 26 -29.13 24.91 -8.79
CA GLU A 26 -29.47 23.49 -8.87
C GLU A 26 -28.86 22.83 -10.11
N THR A 27 -28.94 23.51 -11.26
CA THR A 27 -28.62 22.94 -12.59
C THR A 27 -27.12 22.97 -12.92
N ILE A 28 -26.33 23.82 -12.27
CA ILE A 28 -24.88 23.93 -12.46
C ILE A 28 -24.15 22.63 -12.06
N ARG A 29 -23.11 22.26 -12.83
CA ARG A 29 -22.41 20.95 -12.73
C ARG A 29 -20.90 21.12 -12.54
N ILE A 30 -20.25 20.02 -12.15
CA ILE A 30 -18.79 19.91 -12.19
C ILE A 30 -18.32 20.03 -13.64
N GLY A 31 -17.22 20.74 -13.88
CA GLY A 31 -16.69 21.06 -15.21
C GLY A 31 -17.30 22.29 -15.89
N CYS A 32 -18.27 22.97 -15.26
CA CYS A 32 -18.76 24.27 -15.73
C CYS A 32 -17.75 25.38 -15.41
N ILE A 33 -17.55 26.32 -16.34
CA ILE A 33 -16.83 27.57 -16.08
C ILE A 33 -17.87 28.69 -15.89
N ALA A 34 -17.83 29.33 -14.73
CA ALA A 34 -18.76 30.40 -14.35
C ALA A 34 -18.01 31.69 -13.98
N MET A 35 -18.72 32.81 -13.93
CA MET A 35 -18.19 34.05 -13.35
C MET A 35 -18.39 34.01 -11.82
N VAL A 36 -17.30 34.13 -11.08
CA VAL A 36 -17.28 34.02 -9.62
C VAL A 36 -16.65 35.27 -9.03
N ASN A 37 -17.35 35.95 -8.12
CA ASN A 37 -16.88 37.15 -7.46
C ASN A 37 -15.79 36.79 -6.44
N LYS A 38 -14.57 37.30 -6.65
CA LYS A 38 -13.40 37.09 -5.81
C LYS A 38 -12.75 38.42 -5.43
N GLU A 39 -12.71 38.69 -4.12
CA GLU A 39 -12.17 39.93 -3.55
C GLU A 39 -12.89 41.20 -4.07
N GLY A 40 -14.17 41.07 -4.45
CA GLY A 40 -14.98 42.15 -5.05
C GLY A 40 -14.88 42.24 -6.58
N VAL A 41 -14.05 41.41 -7.22
CA VAL A 41 -13.84 41.40 -8.68
C VAL A 41 -14.41 40.11 -9.29
N PRO A 42 -15.29 40.16 -10.30
CA PRO A 42 -15.76 38.96 -10.99
C PRO A 42 -14.63 38.35 -11.84
N ARG A 43 -14.38 37.04 -11.70
CA ARG A 43 -13.35 36.30 -12.45
C ARG A 43 -13.94 34.98 -13.00
N ARG A 44 -13.45 34.50 -14.15
CA ARG A 44 -13.79 33.16 -14.66
C ARG A 44 -13.19 32.09 -13.73
N ALA A 45 -13.95 31.06 -13.41
CA ALA A 45 -13.49 29.93 -12.60
C ALA A 45 -14.19 28.61 -12.99
N GLU A 46 -13.47 27.49 -13.01
CA GLU A 46 -14.01 26.16 -13.30
C GLU A 46 -14.42 25.46 -11.99
N ILE A 47 -15.62 24.88 -11.97
CA ILE A 47 -16.17 24.20 -10.80
C ILE A 47 -15.69 22.76 -10.80
N LEU A 48 -14.66 22.47 -9.98
CA LEU A 48 -14.06 21.14 -9.87
C LEU A 48 -14.77 20.24 -8.86
N SER A 49 -15.58 20.80 -7.96
CA SER A 49 -16.35 20.03 -6.98
C SER A 49 -17.55 20.80 -6.43
N ILE A 50 -18.51 20.09 -5.84
CA ILE A 50 -19.70 20.64 -5.19
C ILE A 50 -19.90 19.88 -3.88
N LYS A 51 -20.13 20.58 -2.77
CA LYS A 51 -20.50 19.98 -1.48
C LYS A 51 -21.69 20.70 -0.86
N GLU A 52 -22.36 20.00 0.05
CA GLU A 52 -23.40 20.57 0.89
C GLU A 52 -22.85 20.73 2.31
N THR A 53 -22.99 21.92 2.88
CA THR A 53 -22.65 22.23 4.28
C THR A 53 -23.87 22.76 5.02
N LYS A 54 -23.76 23.00 6.33
CA LYS A 54 -24.85 23.55 7.14
C LYS A 54 -25.37 24.92 6.66
N SER A 55 -24.59 25.67 5.89
CA SER A 55 -25.01 26.95 5.29
C SER A 55 -25.51 26.84 3.84
N GLY A 56 -25.53 25.65 3.25
CA GLY A 56 -26.07 25.37 1.92
C GLY A 56 -25.05 24.80 0.93
N ARG A 57 -25.29 25.01 -0.37
CA ARG A 57 -24.45 24.49 -1.46
C ARG A 57 -23.18 25.34 -1.62
N GLN A 58 -22.02 24.69 -1.56
CA GLN A 58 -20.70 25.28 -1.80
C GLN A 58 -20.03 24.64 -3.02
N PHE A 59 -19.33 25.46 -3.80
CA PHE A 59 -18.68 25.07 -5.05
C PHE A 59 -17.18 25.28 -4.92
N TYR A 60 -16.37 24.28 -5.31
CA TYR A 60 -14.92 24.39 -5.31
C TYR A 60 -14.47 24.92 -6.68
N CYS A 61 -14.12 26.19 -6.70
CA CYS A 61 -13.81 26.95 -7.92
C CYS A 61 -12.30 27.09 -8.08
N ASN A 62 -11.76 26.60 -9.19
CA ASN A 62 -10.39 26.86 -9.64
C ASN A 62 -10.38 28.13 -10.51
N PHE A 63 -9.47 29.06 -10.20
CA PHE A 63 -9.36 30.38 -10.87
C PHE A 63 -8.16 30.49 -11.83
N ASP A 64 -7.36 29.42 -11.92
CA ASP A 64 -6.08 29.35 -12.63
C ASP A 64 -5.70 27.86 -12.72
N ASN A 65 -5.71 27.29 -13.92
CA ASN A 65 -5.46 25.87 -14.17
C ASN A 65 -4.17 25.34 -13.49
N PHE A 66 -3.19 26.21 -13.22
CA PHE A 66 -1.87 25.83 -12.71
C PHE A 66 -1.69 26.08 -11.20
N ASN A 67 -2.57 26.85 -10.54
CA ASN A 67 -2.31 27.38 -9.21
C ASN A 67 -3.42 27.07 -8.19
N LYS A 68 -3.43 25.83 -7.68
CA LYS A 68 -4.39 25.34 -6.67
C LYS A 68 -4.46 26.17 -5.37
N ARG A 69 -3.48 27.05 -5.09
CA ARG A 69 -3.54 27.98 -3.94
C ARG A 69 -4.53 29.13 -4.14
N LEU A 70 -4.97 29.35 -5.39
CA LEU A 70 -6.03 30.29 -5.73
C LEU A 70 -7.43 29.64 -5.71
N ASP A 71 -7.54 28.31 -5.60
CA ASP A 71 -8.84 27.66 -5.50
C ASP A 71 -9.60 28.12 -4.24
N GLU A 72 -10.92 28.12 -4.27
CA GLU A 72 -11.71 28.29 -3.05
C GLU A 72 -13.10 27.63 -3.10
N TRP A 73 -13.57 27.23 -1.91
CA TRP A 73 -14.97 26.93 -1.68
C TRP A 73 -15.76 28.23 -1.59
N VAL A 74 -16.63 28.47 -2.57
CA VAL A 74 -17.52 29.63 -2.60
C VAL A 74 -18.97 29.21 -2.31
N PRO A 75 -19.75 29.99 -1.54
CA PRO A 75 -21.19 29.80 -1.46
C PRO A 75 -21.88 30.21 -2.76
N THR A 76 -23.08 29.70 -2.98
CA THR A 76 -23.96 30.07 -4.12
C THR A 76 -24.00 31.58 -4.40
N SER A 77 -24.08 32.42 -3.37
CA SER A 77 -24.17 33.89 -3.48
C SER A 77 -22.92 34.61 -4.01
N ARG A 78 -21.82 33.89 -4.28
CA ARG A 78 -20.61 34.43 -4.93
C ARG A 78 -20.47 34.02 -6.40
N ILE A 79 -21.38 33.18 -6.92
CA ILE A 79 -21.46 32.85 -8.35
C ILE A 79 -22.46 33.81 -8.99
N ASP A 80 -22.08 34.40 -10.12
CA ASP A 80 -22.96 35.19 -10.98
C ASP A 80 -23.73 34.23 -11.90
N PHE A 81 -25.07 34.22 -11.75
CA PHE A 81 -26.00 33.41 -12.55
C PHE A 81 -26.79 34.24 -13.57
N ASP A 82 -26.60 35.57 -13.62
CA ASP A 82 -27.23 36.42 -14.63
C ASP A 82 -26.50 36.34 -15.97
N GLN A 83 -25.18 36.05 -15.91
CA GLN A 83 -24.31 35.73 -17.04
C GLN A 83 -24.40 34.24 -17.45
N ASP A 84 -24.20 33.96 -18.75
CA ASP A 84 -24.14 32.58 -19.26
C ASP A 84 -22.88 31.86 -18.78
N VAL A 85 -23.03 30.61 -18.30
CA VAL A 85 -21.90 29.74 -17.98
C VAL A 85 -21.46 28.94 -19.20
N GLU A 86 -20.20 28.54 -19.22
CA GLU A 86 -19.67 27.59 -20.21
C GLU A 86 -19.77 26.17 -19.66
N TRP A 87 -20.60 25.34 -20.29
CA TRP A 87 -20.82 23.96 -19.88
C TRP A 87 -19.63 23.07 -20.28
N PRO A 88 -19.34 21.98 -19.52
CA PRO A 88 -18.34 21.02 -19.95
C PRO A 88 -18.71 20.42 -21.30
N ASN A 89 -17.72 20.19 -22.16
CA ASN A 89 -17.92 19.43 -23.39
C ASN A 89 -18.42 18.03 -23.02
N PRO A 90 -19.43 17.47 -23.71
CA PRO A 90 -19.86 16.11 -23.44
C PRO A 90 -18.73 15.13 -23.78
N ASP A 91 -18.39 14.26 -22.83
CA ASP A 91 -17.50 13.14 -23.08
C ASP A 91 -18.00 12.34 -24.30
N LYS A 92 -17.07 11.77 -25.08
CA LYS A 92 -17.39 10.88 -26.22
C LYS A 92 -17.83 9.50 -25.72
N ASP A 93 -18.92 9.49 -24.97
CA ASP A 93 -19.47 8.30 -24.35
C ASP A 93 -20.13 7.39 -25.39
N LYS A 94 -19.97 6.07 -25.19
CA LYS A 94 -20.48 5.06 -26.13
C LYS A 94 -22.02 5.03 -26.06
N PRO A 95 -22.74 4.91 -27.20
CA PRO A 95 -24.20 4.93 -27.19
C PRO A 95 -24.78 3.75 -26.39
N LYS A 96 -25.65 4.05 -25.42
CA LYS A 96 -26.53 3.08 -24.75
C LYS A 96 -27.97 3.30 -25.25
N ASP A 97 -28.53 2.30 -25.93
CA ASP A 97 -29.92 2.34 -26.39
C ASP A 97 -30.92 2.29 -25.23
N ALA A 98 -31.76 3.32 -25.12
CA ALA A 98 -32.89 3.35 -24.19
C ALA A 98 -34.20 3.01 -24.92
N LYS A 99 -34.73 1.81 -24.69
CA LYS A 99 -36.01 1.35 -25.27
C LYS A 99 -37.18 2.23 -24.82
N THR A 100 -37.96 2.75 -25.77
CA THR A 100 -39.29 3.32 -25.49
C THR A 100 -40.35 2.60 -26.33
N LYS A 101 -41.45 2.17 -25.71
CA LYS A 101 -42.56 1.44 -26.37
C LYS A 101 -43.51 2.40 -27.11
N LYS A 102 -43.88 2.09 -28.37
CA LYS A 102 -45.26 2.16 -28.90
C LYS A 102 -45.36 1.69 -30.36
N GLY A 103 -46.55 1.18 -30.74
CA GLY A 103 -47.09 1.29 -32.10
C GLY A 103 -46.71 0.21 -33.14
N THR A 104 -47.47 -0.87 -33.20
CA THR A 104 -47.55 -1.74 -34.39
C THR A 104 -48.57 -1.22 -35.40
N ALA A 105 -48.17 -0.81 -36.62
CA ALA A 105 -49.05 -0.74 -37.80
C ALA A 105 -48.32 -0.51 -39.16
N THR A 106 -48.38 -1.52 -40.04
CA THR A 106 -48.63 -1.39 -41.50
C THR A 106 -47.86 -0.39 -42.41
N SER A 107 -46.83 -0.92 -43.11
CA SER A 107 -46.90 -1.28 -44.56
C SER A 107 -46.01 -0.58 -45.64
N LYS A 108 -45.57 -1.44 -46.59
CA LYS A 108 -45.37 -1.24 -48.06
C LYS A 108 -44.28 -0.30 -48.65
N LYS A 109 -43.26 -0.96 -49.22
CA LYS A 109 -42.57 -0.69 -50.54
C LYS A 109 -41.73 0.61 -50.65
N ALA A 110 -40.70 0.71 -51.52
CA ALA A 110 -40.20 -0.20 -52.56
C ALA A 110 -38.65 -0.20 -52.67
N GLN A 111 -38.08 -1.20 -53.35
CA GLN A 111 -36.77 -1.10 -54.05
C GLN A 111 -37.03 -0.76 -55.54
N PRO A 112 -36.08 -0.09 -56.22
CA PRO A 112 -35.10 -0.79 -57.08
C PRO A 112 -33.68 -0.18 -57.00
N ALA A 113 -32.59 -0.75 -57.55
CA ALA A 113 -32.27 -2.13 -57.98
C ALA A 113 -30.73 -2.29 -58.07
N LYS A 114 -30.25 -3.53 -58.28
CA LYS A 114 -28.82 -3.90 -58.37
C LYS A 114 -28.18 -3.49 -59.71
N LYS A 115 -26.86 -3.24 -59.70
CA LYS A 115 -25.91 -3.77 -60.71
C LYS A 115 -24.49 -3.89 -60.12
N SER A 116 -23.58 -4.55 -60.84
CA SER A 116 -22.47 -5.31 -60.23
C SER A 116 -21.19 -5.34 -61.09
N GLN A 117 -20.06 -5.69 -60.44
CA GLN A 117 -18.74 -6.02 -61.03
C GLN A 117 -18.01 -4.81 -61.69
N LYS A 118 -16.68 -4.66 -61.64
CA LYS A 118 -15.57 -5.64 -61.70
C LYS A 118 -14.26 -5.04 -61.12
N ARG A 119 -13.27 -5.87 -60.75
CA ARG A 119 -11.84 -5.47 -60.65
C ARG A 119 -11.11 -5.81 -61.96
N PRO A 120 -10.07 -5.04 -62.31
CA PRO A 120 -8.74 -5.64 -62.55
C PRO A 120 -7.68 -4.98 -61.63
N ALA A 121 -6.36 -5.07 -61.95
CA ALA A 121 -5.29 -4.66 -61.03
C ALA A 121 -3.96 -4.23 -61.71
N LYS A 122 -3.17 -3.46 -60.93
CA LYS A 122 -1.72 -3.11 -61.03
C LYS A 122 -1.25 -2.03 -62.02
N ARG A 123 -0.21 -1.32 -61.54
CA ARG A 123 0.77 -0.41 -62.19
C ARG A 123 0.26 0.96 -62.71
N GLU A 124 0.95 2.09 -62.46
CA GLU A 124 2.10 2.39 -61.57
C GLU A 124 2.19 3.92 -61.29
N GLN A 125 2.98 4.33 -60.28
CA GLN A 125 3.57 5.68 -60.05
C GLN A 125 2.70 6.96 -59.90
N SER A 126 2.74 7.55 -58.69
CA SER A 126 2.96 8.99 -58.46
C SER A 126 3.51 9.22 -57.04
N ALA A 127 4.29 10.29 -56.82
CA ALA A 127 5.06 10.52 -55.58
C ALA A 127 4.26 11.18 -54.43
N PRO A 128 4.70 11.07 -53.16
CA PRO A 128 4.10 11.74 -52.00
C PRO A 128 4.66 13.16 -51.78
N SER A 129 3.98 13.95 -50.93
CA SER A 129 4.44 15.25 -50.41
C SER A 129 4.51 15.22 -48.88
N GLU A 130 5.60 15.74 -48.31
CA GLU A 130 5.92 15.64 -46.88
C GLU A 130 5.36 16.78 -46.03
N ALA A 131 5.08 16.49 -44.76
CA ALA A 131 4.99 17.46 -43.66
C ALA A 131 5.21 16.74 -42.33
N THR A 132 6.22 17.14 -41.55
CA THR A 132 6.61 16.48 -40.29
C THR A 132 7.03 17.51 -39.25
N THR A 133 6.61 17.32 -37.99
CA THR A 133 6.94 18.17 -36.84
C THR A 133 7.50 17.26 -35.71
N PRO A 134 8.58 17.64 -34.99
CA PRO A 134 9.48 16.63 -34.41
C PRO A 134 9.23 16.23 -32.95
N HIS A 135 9.71 15.03 -32.59
CA HIS A 135 10.00 14.59 -31.23
C HIS A 135 11.53 14.68 -30.95
N PRO A 136 11.99 14.97 -29.72
CA PRO A 136 13.42 15.14 -29.43
C PRO A 136 14.07 13.98 -28.65
N TRP A 137 15.31 13.65 -29.03
CA TRP A 137 16.31 12.77 -28.35
C TRP A 137 15.93 11.28 -28.18
N THR A 138 16.62 10.34 -28.82
CA THR A 138 18.05 10.02 -28.61
C THR A 138 18.76 9.52 -29.87
N GLU A 139 19.96 10.03 -30.18
CA GLU A 139 20.90 9.32 -31.07
C GLU A 139 22.38 9.70 -30.88
N PHE A 140 23.19 8.67 -30.65
CA PHE A 140 24.64 8.49 -30.87
C PHE A 140 24.68 6.98 -31.20
N VAL A 141 25.24 6.46 -32.29
CA VAL A 141 26.28 6.91 -33.24
C VAL A 141 25.93 6.39 -34.64
N GLU A 142 26.22 7.11 -35.73
CA GLU A 142 26.93 6.55 -36.91
C GLU A 142 27.23 7.56 -38.04
N SER A 143 28.53 7.79 -38.29
CA SER A 143 29.10 8.13 -39.62
C SER A 143 30.64 8.03 -39.53
N GLN A 144 31.40 7.65 -40.56
CA GLN A 144 31.05 6.99 -41.83
C GLN A 144 32.28 6.18 -42.31
N SER A 145 32.06 5.04 -42.97
CA SER A 145 33.15 4.18 -43.46
C SER A 145 33.65 4.59 -44.85
N GLN A 146 34.98 4.58 -45.08
CA GLN A 146 35.49 4.35 -46.44
C GLN A 146 36.90 3.73 -46.52
N LYS A 147 36.94 2.47 -46.99
CA LYS A 147 38.01 1.77 -47.76
C LYS A 147 39.46 1.77 -47.23
N MET A 148 39.96 0.57 -46.94
CA MET A 148 40.99 -0.13 -47.76
C MET A 148 40.94 -1.65 -47.50
N THR A 149 41.68 -2.47 -48.27
CA THR A 149 41.56 -3.95 -48.32
C THR A 149 42.97 -4.64 -48.19
N PRO A 150 43.19 -5.96 -48.36
CA PRO A 150 43.37 -6.85 -47.20
C PRO A 150 44.65 -7.75 -47.17
N ALA A 151 45.00 -8.27 -45.98
CA ALA A 151 45.97 -9.34 -45.67
C ALA A 151 45.53 -10.00 -44.32
N ALA A 152 45.59 -11.32 -44.07
CA ALA A 152 46.75 -12.20 -43.79
C ALA A 152 47.61 -11.73 -42.58
N GLU A 153 48.00 -12.55 -41.58
CA GLU A 153 47.83 -14.02 -41.36
C GLU A 153 48.04 -14.42 -39.86
N GLU A 154 47.74 -15.68 -39.53
CA GLU A 154 48.26 -16.54 -38.44
C GLU A 154 48.55 -16.08 -36.95
N SER A 155 47.87 -16.78 -36.02
CA SER A 155 48.45 -17.59 -34.90
C SER A 155 48.67 -17.09 -33.44
N GLN A 156 48.26 -17.99 -32.52
CA GLN A 156 48.89 -18.46 -31.26
C GLN A 156 49.32 -17.54 -30.07
N ALA A 157 48.45 -17.55 -29.04
CA ALA A 157 48.69 -18.12 -27.69
C ALA A 157 49.55 -17.42 -26.59
N GLN A 158 49.37 -17.95 -25.36
CA GLN A 158 50.14 -17.80 -24.10
C GLN A 158 49.88 -16.61 -23.16
N THR A 159 49.31 -16.95 -21.99
CA THR A 159 49.51 -16.35 -20.65
C THR A 159 50.82 -16.93 -20.02
N PRO A 160 51.38 -16.46 -18.86
CA PRO A 160 50.70 -15.74 -17.76
C PRO A 160 51.47 -14.63 -16.97
N ALA A 161 50.70 -13.93 -16.13
CA ALA A 161 51.01 -13.38 -14.78
C ALA A 161 52.32 -12.61 -14.49
N THR A 162 52.18 -11.39 -13.95
CA THR A 162 52.53 -10.99 -12.54
C THR A 162 52.37 -9.46 -12.34
N GLY A 163 52.46 -8.96 -11.10
CA GLY A 163 53.07 -7.63 -10.85
C GLY A 163 52.15 -6.42 -10.61
N GLU A 164 51.77 -6.24 -9.35
CA GLU A 164 51.48 -5.00 -8.60
C GLU A 164 51.60 -3.58 -9.24
N ALA A 165 50.53 -2.80 -9.01
CA ALA A 165 50.52 -1.45 -8.41
C ALA A 165 51.04 -0.16 -9.12
N SER A 166 50.18 0.87 -9.04
CA SER A 166 50.48 2.29 -8.78
C SER A 166 50.86 3.25 -9.93
N ALA A 167 50.71 4.54 -9.60
CA ALA A 167 51.16 5.77 -10.27
C ALA A 167 50.42 6.31 -11.52
N THR A 168 49.97 7.56 -11.39
CA THR A 168 49.50 8.48 -12.43
C THR A 168 50.66 9.11 -13.21
N PRO A 169 50.49 9.38 -14.52
CA PRO A 169 50.91 10.65 -15.12
C PRO A 169 49.69 11.41 -15.66
N ALA A 170 49.47 12.69 -15.38
CA ALA A 170 50.25 13.89 -15.72
C ALA A 170 49.88 14.47 -17.10
N ALA A 171 49.80 15.79 -17.21
CA ALA A 171 49.13 16.48 -18.32
C ALA A 171 50.07 17.39 -19.14
N VAL A 172 49.79 17.46 -20.44
CA VAL A 172 50.22 18.45 -21.44
C VAL A 172 49.08 18.49 -22.48
N GLY A 173 48.66 19.61 -23.07
CA GLY A 173 49.05 21.01 -22.91
C GLY A 173 48.66 21.78 -24.18
N ASP A 174 48.31 23.06 -24.01
CA ASP A 174 48.26 24.10 -25.07
C ASP A 174 47.21 23.89 -26.21
N GLU A 175 46.68 24.93 -26.88
CA GLU A 175 46.63 26.37 -26.58
C GLU A 175 45.30 26.98 -27.07
N MET A 176 45.14 28.31 -26.96
CA MET A 176 43.96 29.03 -27.48
C MET A 176 44.28 29.74 -28.79
N ASP A 177 43.33 29.74 -29.72
CA ASP A 177 43.24 30.80 -30.75
C ASP A 177 41.89 31.53 -30.61
N ILE A 178 41.94 32.85 -30.71
CA ILE A 178 40.77 33.74 -30.76
C ILE A 178 41.01 34.71 -31.92
N ASP A 179 40.17 34.60 -32.94
CA ASP A 179 39.97 35.64 -33.96
C ASP A 179 38.46 35.88 -34.11
N GLY A 180 38.07 37.12 -34.40
CA GLY A 180 36.68 37.50 -34.61
C GLY A 180 36.57 38.91 -35.19
N ASP A 181 35.40 39.21 -35.76
CA ASP A 181 34.95 40.56 -36.08
C ASP A 181 33.41 40.61 -36.01
N ASP A 182 32.86 41.82 -35.85
CA ASP A 182 31.54 42.05 -35.23
C ASP A 182 30.34 42.16 -36.19
N GLY A 183 29.14 41.99 -35.62
CA GLY A 183 27.85 42.00 -36.33
C GLY A 183 26.67 42.53 -35.49
N ASP A 184 26.88 43.63 -34.78
CA ASP A 184 26.02 44.22 -33.72
C ASP A 184 24.49 44.15 -33.96
N GLN A 185 23.78 43.43 -33.09
CA GLN A 185 22.44 43.81 -32.63
C GLN A 185 22.32 43.66 -31.10
N LYS A 186 22.12 44.80 -30.44
CA LYS A 186 21.90 44.91 -28.98
C LYS A 186 20.51 44.42 -28.56
N GLU A 187 20.47 43.45 -27.64
CA GLU A 187 19.42 43.39 -26.62
C GLU A 187 19.98 43.82 -25.25
N GLU A 188 19.19 44.56 -24.47
CA GLU A 188 19.62 45.07 -23.17
C GLU A 188 19.63 43.96 -22.10
N LEU A 189 20.69 43.93 -21.28
CA LEU A 189 20.84 43.00 -20.15
C LEU A 189 19.90 43.35 -18.97
N GLY A 190 18.60 43.09 -19.16
CA GLY A 190 17.55 43.27 -18.15
C GLY A 190 17.83 42.50 -16.86
N GLY A 191 17.79 43.19 -15.72
CA GLY A 191 18.23 42.67 -14.43
C GLY A 191 17.34 41.58 -13.81
N PHE A 192 17.90 40.88 -12.82
CA PHE A 192 17.27 39.83 -12.00
C PHE A 192 16.03 40.36 -11.23
N SER A 193 14.84 40.32 -11.84
CA SER A 193 13.58 40.55 -11.12
C SER A 193 13.17 39.30 -10.37
N ARG A 194 13.32 39.37 -9.04
CA ARG A 194 12.90 38.33 -8.09
C ARG A 194 11.41 38.02 -8.18
N GLU A 195 10.61 39.02 -8.57
CA GLU A 195 9.17 38.91 -8.78
C GLU A 195 8.87 38.02 -10.00
N LYS A 196 9.51 38.29 -11.14
CA LYS A 196 9.32 37.51 -12.38
C LYS A 196 9.74 36.05 -12.22
N GLU A 197 10.84 35.76 -11.51
CA GLU A 197 11.26 34.37 -11.25
C GLU A 197 10.27 33.63 -10.33
N ILE A 198 9.77 34.30 -9.28
CA ILE A 198 8.70 33.77 -8.43
C ILE A 198 7.39 33.57 -9.23
N GLU A 199 7.09 34.41 -10.21
CA GLU A 199 5.93 34.26 -11.12
C GLU A 199 6.10 33.06 -12.07
N LYS A 200 7.31 32.86 -12.63
CA LYS A 200 7.64 31.74 -13.50
C LYS A 200 7.55 30.40 -12.75
N LEU A 201 8.00 30.37 -11.49
CA LEU A 201 7.88 29.22 -10.60
C LEU A 201 6.45 29.02 -10.02
N ARG A 202 5.55 30.00 -10.10
CA ARG A 202 4.11 29.82 -9.81
C ARG A 202 3.36 29.12 -10.96
N THR A 203 3.83 29.31 -12.18
CA THR A 203 3.18 28.82 -13.41
C THR A 203 3.74 27.49 -13.90
N HIS A 204 5.04 27.24 -13.67
CA HIS A 204 5.75 26.04 -14.15
C HIS A 204 6.01 25.05 -13.01
N GLY A 205 4.96 24.68 -12.27
CA GLY A 205 5.03 23.62 -11.25
C GLY A 205 5.29 22.26 -11.90
N SER A 206 6.46 21.65 -11.65
CA SER A 206 6.87 20.38 -12.26
C SER A 206 6.03 19.21 -11.75
N MET A 207 4.99 18.85 -12.49
CA MET A 207 4.04 17.79 -12.17
C MET A 207 4.67 16.39 -12.12
N THR A 208 4.32 15.60 -11.10
CA THR A 208 4.33 14.13 -11.20
C THR A 208 3.26 13.70 -12.21
N GLN A 209 3.64 12.92 -13.23
CA GLN A 209 2.71 12.48 -14.28
C GLN A 209 1.83 11.30 -13.82
N ASN A 210 0.96 11.54 -12.84
CA ASN A 210 -0.08 10.58 -12.46
C ASN A 210 -1.44 11.27 -12.24
N PRO A 211 -2.41 11.09 -13.16
CA PRO A 211 -3.75 11.67 -13.01
C PRO A 211 -4.46 11.32 -11.69
N ALA A 212 -4.12 10.19 -11.06
CA ALA A 212 -4.72 9.75 -9.80
C ALA A 212 -4.40 10.65 -8.58
N GLU A 213 -3.35 11.49 -8.65
CA GLU A 213 -3.01 12.41 -7.56
C GLU A 213 -3.71 13.78 -7.67
N ILE A 214 -4.28 14.11 -8.84
CA ILE A 214 -4.75 15.47 -9.15
C ILE A 214 -5.98 15.86 -8.30
N SER A 215 -6.80 14.90 -7.89
CA SER A 215 -8.17 15.10 -7.37
C SER A 215 -8.33 15.16 -5.84
N ARG A 216 -7.26 15.31 -5.05
CA ARG A 216 -7.37 15.60 -3.59
C ARG A 216 -7.80 17.04 -3.31
N ILE A 217 -9.02 17.36 -3.73
CA ILE A 217 -9.76 18.60 -3.41
C ILE A 217 -9.68 18.88 -1.91
N ARG A 218 -9.41 20.14 -1.54
CA ARG A 218 -9.31 20.50 -0.11
C ARG A 218 -10.68 20.30 0.55
N ASN A 219 -10.73 19.57 1.65
CA ASN A 219 -11.98 19.25 2.34
C ASN A 219 -12.53 20.42 3.19
N ILE A 220 -11.62 21.16 3.84
CA ILE A 220 -11.95 22.20 4.82
C ILE A 220 -12.06 23.57 4.13
N SER A 221 -13.15 24.30 4.41
CA SER A 221 -13.41 25.62 3.83
C SER A 221 -12.60 26.73 4.52
N LYS A 222 -12.66 26.79 5.86
CA LYS A 222 -12.04 27.84 6.70
C LYS A 222 -11.65 27.30 8.09
N VAL A 223 -10.58 27.84 8.67
CA VAL A 223 -10.10 27.49 10.03
C VAL A 223 -9.89 28.74 10.86
N GLN A 224 -10.54 28.83 12.02
CA GLN A 224 -10.32 29.87 13.02
C GLN A 224 -9.13 29.45 13.90
N PHE A 225 -8.08 30.29 13.94
CA PHE A 225 -6.84 30.01 14.69
C PHE A 225 -6.40 31.25 15.49
N GLY A 226 -6.68 31.24 16.79
CA GLY A 226 -6.37 32.34 17.70
C GLY A 226 -7.20 33.58 17.38
N ARG A 227 -6.55 34.63 16.83
CA ARG A 227 -7.19 35.86 16.34
C ARG A 227 -7.32 35.96 14.81
N ASN A 228 -6.88 34.93 14.07
CA ASN A 228 -6.80 34.95 12.61
C ASN A 228 -7.67 33.87 11.99
N ASP A 229 -8.19 34.15 10.80
CA ASP A 229 -8.81 33.17 9.92
C ASP A 229 -7.77 32.64 8.93
N LEU A 230 -7.66 31.31 8.82
CA LEU A 230 -6.75 30.61 7.92
C LEU A 230 -7.55 29.84 6.87
N PHE A 231 -7.08 29.90 5.62
CA PHE A 231 -7.68 29.21 4.48
C PHE A 231 -6.75 28.09 4.01
N PRO A 232 -7.13 26.81 4.15
CA PRO A 232 -6.31 25.67 3.73
C PRO A 232 -5.93 25.72 2.25
N TRP A 233 -4.72 25.28 1.93
CA TRP A 233 -4.23 25.15 0.55
C TRP A 233 -4.36 23.73 0.03
N TYR A 234 -4.24 22.72 0.91
CA TYR A 234 -4.26 21.30 0.55
C TYR A 234 -5.25 20.53 1.43
N PHE A 235 -5.70 19.37 0.94
CA PHE A 235 -6.45 18.39 1.73
C PHE A 235 -5.72 18.02 3.03
N SER A 236 -6.44 17.91 4.15
CA SER A 236 -5.93 17.40 5.42
C SER A 236 -6.93 16.44 6.10
N PRO A 237 -6.48 15.25 6.57
CA PRO A 237 -7.34 14.18 7.09
C PRO A 237 -7.81 14.44 8.54
N TYR A 238 -8.55 15.51 8.74
CA TYR A 238 -9.43 15.66 9.90
C TYR A 238 -10.60 14.67 9.81
N PRO A 239 -11.23 14.29 10.93
CA PRO A 239 -12.39 13.41 10.92
C PRO A 239 -13.53 13.96 10.05
N GLU A 240 -14.23 13.07 9.34
CA GLU A 240 -15.17 13.43 8.28
C GLU A 240 -16.30 14.38 8.70
N VAL A 241 -16.73 14.30 9.97
CA VAL A 241 -17.73 15.22 10.57
C VAL A 241 -17.34 16.70 10.46
N PHE A 242 -16.05 17.03 10.34
CA PHE A 242 -15.57 18.41 10.18
C PHE A 242 -15.55 18.89 8.71
N ASN A 243 -15.80 18.02 7.73
CA ASN A 243 -15.85 18.39 6.30
C ASN A 243 -17.15 19.17 5.94
N GLN A 244 -18.22 18.90 6.71
CA GLN A 244 -19.55 19.51 6.59
C GLN A 244 -19.67 20.84 7.37
N GLU A 245 -18.67 21.18 8.18
CA GLU A 245 -18.59 22.43 8.93
C GLU A 245 -17.97 23.54 8.06
N ASP A 246 -18.55 24.74 8.14
CA ASP A 246 -18.04 25.90 7.39
C ASP A 246 -16.75 26.47 7.99
N VAL A 247 -16.58 26.33 9.31
CA VAL A 247 -15.44 26.82 10.08
C VAL A 247 -15.03 25.78 11.12
N ILE A 248 -13.75 25.40 11.14
CA ILE A 248 -13.17 24.61 12.24
C ILE A 248 -12.44 25.56 13.20
N TYR A 249 -12.77 25.50 14.49
CA TYR A 249 -12.13 26.29 15.54
C TYR A 249 -11.00 25.50 16.19
N ILE A 250 -9.76 26.01 16.12
CA ILE A 250 -8.57 25.35 16.67
C ILE A 250 -7.96 26.19 17.79
N CYS A 251 -7.77 25.56 18.95
CA CYS A 251 -7.17 26.20 20.11
C CYS A 251 -5.65 26.41 19.89
N GLU A 252 -5.23 27.67 19.78
CA GLU A 252 -3.84 28.06 19.50
C GLU A 252 -2.78 27.48 20.47
N PHE A 253 -3.17 27.13 21.70
CA PHE A 253 -2.26 26.61 22.73
C PHE A 253 -2.20 25.08 22.82
N CYS A 254 -3.31 24.37 22.61
CA CYS A 254 -3.36 22.89 22.74
C CYS A 254 -3.61 22.15 21.41
N LEU A 255 -3.89 22.90 20.35
CA LEU A 255 -4.22 22.44 18.99
C LEU A 255 -5.48 21.55 18.92
N GLY A 256 -6.29 21.48 19.97
CA GLY A 256 -7.61 20.84 19.95
C GLY A 256 -8.57 21.55 19.01
N TYR A 257 -9.30 20.78 18.20
CA TYR A 257 -10.16 21.25 17.11
C TYR A 257 -11.65 20.96 17.40
N TYR A 258 -12.53 21.87 16.96
CA TYR A 258 -13.96 21.89 17.27
C TYR A 258 -14.78 22.43 16.09
N GLY A 259 -15.98 21.89 15.85
CA GLY A 259 -16.91 22.41 14.84
C GLY A 259 -17.77 23.55 15.39
N ASP A 260 -18.41 23.34 16.55
CA ASP A 260 -19.20 24.38 17.19
C ASP A 260 -18.36 25.40 17.95
N GLU A 261 -18.59 26.69 17.70
CA GLU A 261 -18.07 27.80 18.51
C GLU A 261 -18.45 27.65 20.00
N LYS A 262 -19.64 27.11 20.30
CA LYS A 262 -20.11 26.80 21.67
C LYS A 262 -19.31 25.67 22.33
N ALA A 263 -18.76 24.73 21.57
CA ALA A 263 -17.85 23.72 22.09
C ALA A 263 -16.44 24.31 22.32
N PHE A 264 -15.93 25.06 21.33
CA PHE A 264 -14.65 25.77 21.42
C PHE A 264 -14.60 26.75 22.59
N SER A 265 -15.65 27.56 22.80
CA SER A 265 -15.76 28.51 23.90
C SER A 265 -15.76 27.82 25.27
N ARG A 266 -16.44 26.66 25.39
CA ARG A 266 -16.38 25.84 26.62
C ARG A 266 -15.01 25.22 26.83
N HIS A 267 -14.28 24.87 25.76
CA HIS A 267 -12.89 24.43 25.84
C HIS A 267 -11.94 25.55 26.27
N ARG A 268 -11.98 26.75 25.65
CA ARG A 268 -11.09 27.86 26.01
C ARG A 268 -11.24 28.30 27.47
N ARG A 269 -12.43 28.20 28.07
CA ARG A 269 -12.68 28.41 29.51
C ARG A 269 -12.11 27.32 30.45
N LYS A 270 -11.71 26.16 29.91
CA LYS A 270 -11.17 25.01 30.66
C LYS A 270 -9.72 24.66 30.31
N CYS A 271 -9.17 25.25 29.24
CA CYS A 271 -7.82 24.95 28.79
C CYS A 271 -6.79 25.68 29.66
N THR A 272 -6.03 24.92 30.43
CA THR A 272 -4.96 25.41 31.33
C THR A 272 -3.62 25.61 30.61
N LEU A 273 -3.49 25.18 29.36
CA LEU A 273 -2.25 25.25 28.61
C LEU A 273 -2.08 26.64 27.94
N GLN A 274 -0.94 27.28 28.19
CA GLN A 274 -0.61 28.63 27.69
C GLN A 274 0.68 28.65 26.85
N HIS A 275 1.31 27.50 26.59
CA HIS A 275 2.52 27.38 25.78
C HIS A 275 2.58 25.99 25.12
N PRO A 276 3.40 25.77 24.08
CA PRO A 276 3.60 24.44 23.52
C PRO A 276 4.07 23.45 24.61
N PRO A 277 3.50 22.23 24.70
CA PRO A 277 3.71 21.34 25.83
C PRO A 277 5.04 20.58 25.71
N GLY A 278 6.16 21.27 25.94
CA GLY A 278 7.52 20.74 25.81
C GLY A 278 8.52 21.42 26.74
N ASN A 279 9.80 21.10 26.56
CA ASN A 279 10.89 21.81 27.22
C ASN A 279 11.15 23.11 26.43
N GLU A 280 11.21 24.28 27.08
CA GLU A 280 11.75 25.48 26.41
C GLU A 280 13.28 25.36 26.34
N ILE A 281 13.85 25.34 25.13
CA ILE A 281 15.28 25.08 24.88
C ILE A 281 16.04 26.30 24.34
N TYR A 282 15.31 27.36 23.99
CA TYR A 282 15.86 28.65 23.60
C TYR A 282 14.85 29.74 23.92
N ARG A 283 15.36 30.86 24.42
CA ARG A 283 14.59 32.03 24.79
C ARG A 283 15.31 33.29 24.34
N ASP A 284 14.58 34.13 23.64
CA ASP A 284 14.97 35.46 23.22
C ASP A 284 13.90 36.49 23.60
N ASP A 285 14.23 37.77 23.48
CA ASP A 285 13.31 38.90 23.64
C ASP A 285 12.17 38.88 22.60
N SER A 286 12.38 38.21 21.46
CA SER A 286 11.42 38.15 20.35
C SER A 286 10.76 36.79 20.11
N VAL A 287 11.37 35.66 20.48
CA VAL A 287 10.84 34.29 20.28
C VAL A 287 11.32 33.28 21.34
N SER A 288 10.54 32.23 21.56
CA SER A 288 10.95 31.00 22.29
C SER A 288 10.88 29.79 21.35
N PHE A 289 11.75 28.80 21.55
CA PHE A 289 11.62 27.46 20.94
C PHE A 289 11.35 26.39 22.01
N PHE A 290 10.40 25.51 21.73
CA PHE A 290 10.01 24.39 22.58
C PHE A 290 10.32 23.06 21.89
N GLU A 291 11.08 22.18 22.56
CA GLU A 291 11.27 20.79 22.16
C GLU A 291 10.13 19.92 22.71
N ILE A 292 9.45 19.22 21.81
CA ILE A 292 8.31 18.35 22.12
C ILE A 292 8.60 16.95 21.56
N ASP A 293 8.48 15.93 22.41
CA ASP A 293 8.67 14.53 22.02
C ASP A 293 7.33 13.93 21.56
N GLY A 294 7.23 13.54 20.29
CA GLY A 294 6.00 12.97 19.73
C GLY A 294 5.50 11.72 20.47
N ARG A 295 6.38 10.93 21.10
CA ARG A 295 6.04 9.75 21.93
C ARG A 295 5.44 10.14 23.29
N ARG A 296 5.82 11.30 23.83
CA ARG A 296 5.32 11.84 25.11
C ARG A 296 4.06 12.69 24.93
N GLN A 297 4.03 13.58 23.93
CA GLN A 297 2.93 14.53 23.70
C GLN A 297 2.12 14.21 22.42
N ARG A 298 1.89 12.92 22.14
CA ARG A 298 1.19 12.40 20.93
C ARG A 298 0.03 13.25 20.43
N THR A 299 -0.92 13.60 21.29
CA THR A 299 -2.13 14.35 20.89
C THR A 299 -1.78 15.73 20.32
N TYR A 300 -0.85 16.45 20.95
CA TYR A 300 -0.41 17.75 20.47
C TYR A 300 0.30 17.64 19.12
N CYS A 301 1.24 16.70 18.99
CA CYS A 301 2.01 16.51 17.76
C CYS A 301 1.15 15.99 16.60
N ARG A 302 0.15 15.13 16.86
CA ARG A 302 -0.84 14.70 15.86
C ARG A 302 -1.68 15.89 15.36
N ASN A 303 -2.17 16.71 16.28
CA ASN A 303 -2.96 17.90 15.94
C ASN A 303 -2.11 18.94 15.17
N LEU A 304 -0.82 19.09 15.53
CA LEU A 304 0.14 19.91 14.79
C LEU A 304 0.38 19.35 13.37
N CYS A 305 0.52 18.05 13.20
CA CYS A 305 0.64 17.42 11.88
C CYS A 305 -0.61 17.62 11.01
N LEU A 306 -1.81 17.49 11.58
CA LEU A 306 -3.08 17.76 10.88
C LEU A 306 -3.22 19.24 10.47
N LEU A 307 -2.87 20.16 11.37
CA LEU A 307 -2.79 21.60 11.09
C LEU A 307 -1.81 21.88 9.94
N SER A 308 -0.70 21.16 9.90
CA SER A 308 0.37 21.37 8.92
C SER A 308 0.06 20.79 7.55
N LYS A 309 -0.65 19.66 7.47
CA LYS A 309 -1.07 19.04 6.21
C LYS A 309 -2.06 19.92 5.40
N MET A 310 -2.71 20.91 6.05
CA MET A 310 -3.50 21.93 5.34
C MET A 310 -2.65 22.92 4.53
N PHE A 311 -1.34 23.02 4.80
CA PHE A 311 -0.41 23.99 4.18
C PHE A 311 0.83 23.34 3.54
N LEU A 312 0.98 22.02 3.70
CA LEU A 312 2.04 21.19 3.10
C LEU A 312 1.41 20.04 2.32
N ASP A 313 1.83 19.84 1.07
CA ASP A 313 1.25 18.79 0.24
C ASP A 313 1.81 17.41 0.58
N HIS A 314 3.13 17.21 0.39
CA HIS A 314 3.85 15.95 0.59
C HIS A 314 4.10 15.56 2.06
N LYS A 315 3.15 15.82 2.98
CA LYS A 315 3.23 15.31 4.37
C LYS A 315 2.52 13.96 4.50
N THR A 316 3.29 12.88 4.37
CA THR A 316 2.84 11.48 4.47
C THR A 316 2.51 11.07 5.90
N LEU A 317 3.40 11.37 6.86
CA LEU A 317 3.25 10.98 8.26
C LEU A 317 2.59 12.10 9.09
N TYR A 318 1.38 11.81 9.61
CA TYR A 318 0.61 12.74 10.45
C TYR A 318 -0.03 12.10 11.70
N TYR A 319 -0.31 10.79 11.72
CA TYR A 319 -0.72 10.09 12.94
C TYR A 319 0.45 9.45 13.69
N ASP A 320 1.49 8.99 12.99
CA ASP A 320 2.64 8.33 13.61
C ASP A 320 3.75 9.34 13.93
N VAL A 321 3.59 9.97 15.08
CA VAL A 321 4.45 11.04 15.60
C VAL A 321 5.53 10.53 16.56
N ASP A 322 5.43 9.29 17.02
CA ASP A 322 6.36 8.65 17.97
C ASP A 322 7.85 8.72 17.62
N PRO A 323 8.31 8.58 16.35
CA PRO A 323 9.74 8.66 16.01
C PRO A 323 10.29 10.09 15.89
N PHE A 324 9.44 11.13 15.99
CA PHE A 324 9.83 12.52 15.77
C PHE A 324 10.02 13.33 17.06
N LEU A 325 10.94 14.29 17.01
CA LEU A 325 10.95 15.49 17.85
C LEU A 325 10.36 16.66 17.05
N PHE A 326 9.68 17.57 17.76
CA PHE A 326 9.08 18.77 17.18
C PHE A 326 9.65 20.00 17.89
N TYR A 327 10.26 20.90 17.11
CA TYR A 327 10.85 22.14 17.56
C TYR A 327 9.92 23.30 17.19
N VAL A 328 9.09 23.70 18.15
CA VAL A 328 8.00 24.67 17.96
C VAL A 328 8.46 26.07 18.36
N MET A 329 8.47 26.99 17.39
CA MET A 329 8.77 28.40 17.61
C MET A 329 7.51 29.18 17.95
N ALA A 330 7.56 29.99 19.02
CA ALA A 330 6.43 30.76 19.52
C ALA A 330 6.82 32.21 19.87
N SER A 331 5.87 33.15 19.68
CA SER A 331 5.93 34.52 20.18
C SER A 331 5.23 34.61 21.53
N ARG A 332 5.76 35.40 22.47
CA ARG A 332 5.15 35.61 23.79
C ARG A 332 4.29 36.88 23.81
N ASP A 333 3.10 36.81 24.41
CA ASP A 333 2.32 37.95 24.88
C ASP A 333 1.83 37.69 26.33
N ASP A 334 1.06 38.62 26.92
CA ASP A 334 0.55 38.51 28.30
C ASP A 334 -0.41 37.32 28.53
N LYS A 335 -0.79 36.60 27.48
CA LYS A 335 -1.73 35.46 27.50
C LYS A 335 -1.04 34.12 27.25
N GLY A 336 0.22 34.12 26.80
CA GLY A 336 1.04 32.92 26.67
C GLY A 336 2.05 32.96 25.51
N CYS A 337 2.49 31.77 25.10
CA CYS A 337 3.36 31.55 23.95
C CYS A 337 2.55 31.02 22.76
N HIS A 338 2.31 31.89 21.77
CA HIS A 338 1.55 31.60 20.56
C HIS A 338 2.45 31.04 19.45
N ILE A 339 2.10 29.87 18.89
CA ILE A 339 2.87 29.23 17.82
C ILE A 339 2.96 30.10 16.56
N ILE A 340 4.18 30.26 16.05
CA ILE A 340 4.51 30.94 14.79
C ILE A 340 4.72 29.92 13.66
N GLY A 341 5.39 28.82 14.00
CA GLY A 341 5.80 27.76 13.08
C GLY A 341 6.62 26.72 13.83
N TYR A 342 7.06 25.69 13.12
CA TYR A 342 7.87 24.62 13.70
C TYR A 342 8.71 23.93 12.61
N PHE A 343 9.66 23.12 13.06
CA PHE A 343 10.14 21.98 12.27
C PHE A 343 10.10 20.69 13.10
N SER A 344 10.05 19.54 12.45
CA SER A 344 10.25 18.23 13.09
C SER A 344 11.49 17.55 12.54
N LYS A 345 12.18 16.82 13.42
CA LYS A 345 13.39 16.04 13.15
C LYS A 345 13.15 14.61 13.61
N GLU A 346 13.65 13.62 12.86
CA GLU A 346 13.64 12.23 13.31
C GLU A 346 14.64 12.04 14.47
N LYS A 347 14.30 11.17 15.42
CA LYS A 347 15.20 10.84 16.53
C LYS A 347 16.44 10.06 16.08
N GLU A 348 16.31 9.35 14.97
CA GLU A 348 17.31 8.51 14.34
C GLU A 348 16.96 8.51 12.83
N SER A 349 17.63 9.34 12.04
CA SER A 349 17.42 9.45 10.58
C SER A 349 18.51 8.70 9.86
N ALA A 350 18.14 7.78 8.95
CA ALA A 350 19.10 6.94 8.23
C ALA A 350 20.00 7.75 7.29
N ASP A 351 19.41 8.72 6.59
CA ASP A 351 20.09 9.60 5.62
C ASP A 351 20.73 10.85 6.28
N GLY A 352 20.67 10.96 7.62
CA GLY A 352 21.25 12.08 8.37
C GLY A 352 20.48 13.41 8.28
N TYR A 353 19.20 13.41 7.89
CA TYR A 353 18.42 14.64 7.78
C TYR A 353 18.24 15.36 9.12
N ASN A 354 18.42 16.69 9.13
CA ASN A 354 18.21 17.54 10.31
C ASN A 354 16.80 18.16 10.37
N VAL A 355 16.07 18.15 9.26
CA VAL A 355 14.68 18.61 9.14
C VAL A 355 13.90 17.67 8.24
N ALA A 356 12.89 17.00 8.78
CA ALA A 356 11.94 16.19 8.02
C ALA A 356 10.78 17.04 7.47
N CYS A 357 10.25 17.92 8.31
CA CYS A 357 9.09 18.75 7.96
C CYS A 357 9.24 20.13 8.59
N ILE A 358 8.98 21.20 7.84
CA ILE A 358 9.12 22.60 8.29
C ILE A 358 7.93 23.44 7.81
N LEU A 359 7.37 24.26 8.70
CA LEU A 359 6.25 25.15 8.38
C LEU A 359 6.31 26.46 9.17
N THR A 360 6.24 27.58 8.46
CA THR A 360 5.81 28.87 9.03
C THR A 360 4.32 29.05 8.71
N LEU A 361 3.48 29.27 9.74
CA LEU A 361 2.04 29.41 9.53
C LEU A 361 1.74 30.66 8.65
N PRO A 362 0.71 30.63 7.78
CA PRO A 362 0.51 31.64 6.73
C PRO A 362 0.56 33.10 7.21
N GLN A 363 -0.07 33.41 8.35
CA GLN A 363 -0.13 34.73 8.96
C GLN A 363 1.23 35.27 9.45
N TYR A 364 2.28 34.44 9.47
CA TYR A 364 3.64 34.80 9.84
C TYR A 364 4.66 34.66 8.70
N GLN A 365 4.23 34.24 7.51
CA GLN A 365 5.11 34.19 6.34
C GLN A 365 5.56 35.60 5.92
N ARG A 366 6.66 35.68 5.16
CA ARG A 366 7.36 36.91 4.73
C ARG A 366 7.94 37.79 5.86
N LYS A 367 7.64 37.53 7.15
CA LYS A 367 8.18 38.25 8.33
C LYS A 367 9.57 37.75 8.81
N GLY A 368 10.29 36.98 7.99
CA GLY A 368 11.61 36.42 8.29
C GLY A 368 11.65 35.11 9.10
N TYR A 369 10.53 34.71 9.72
CA TYR A 369 10.46 33.53 10.61
C TYR A 369 10.90 32.19 9.96
N GLY A 370 10.69 31.99 8.66
CA GLY A 370 11.18 30.80 7.95
C GLY A 370 12.71 30.68 7.98
N ARG A 371 13.44 31.81 7.85
CA ARG A 371 14.91 31.85 7.96
C ARG A 371 15.37 31.50 9.37
N LEU A 372 14.63 31.91 10.41
CA LEU A 372 14.93 31.57 11.80
C LEU A 372 14.74 30.07 12.09
N LEU A 373 13.68 29.44 11.56
CA LEU A 373 13.48 27.99 11.69
C LEU A 373 14.63 27.20 11.05
N ILE A 374 15.03 27.57 9.82
CA ILE A 374 16.18 26.96 9.12
C ILE A 374 17.47 27.19 9.91
N GLN A 375 17.76 28.43 10.34
CA GLN A 375 18.94 28.73 11.15
C GLN A 375 18.98 27.88 12.43
N PHE A 376 17.87 27.80 13.16
CA PHE A 376 17.80 27.03 14.40
C PHE A 376 18.08 25.53 14.17
N SER A 377 17.57 24.92 13.09
CA SER A 377 17.90 23.53 12.76
C SER A 377 19.40 23.29 12.50
N TYR A 378 20.10 24.28 11.94
CA TYR A 378 21.55 24.19 11.73
C TYR A 378 22.36 24.49 13.00
N GLU A 379 21.93 25.38 13.89
CA GLU A 379 22.58 25.55 15.19
C GLU A 379 22.47 24.26 16.05
N LEU A 380 21.33 23.54 15.99
CA LEU A 380 21.23 22.22 16.61
C LEU A 380 22.19 21.19 15.99
N SER A 381 22.35 21.18 14.66
CA SER A 381 23.32 20.31 13.96
C SER A 381 24.78 20.59 14.40
N LYS A 382 25.16 21.87 14.57
CA LYS A 382 26.48 22.25 15.11
C LYS A 382 26.67 21.72 16.54
N ILE A 383 25.66 21.85 17.41
CA ILE A 383 25.72 21.36 18.80
C ILE A 383 25.76 19.82 18.87
N GLU A 384 25.19 19.11 17.90
CA GLU A 384 25.34 17.66 17.74
C GLU A 384 26.71 17.23 17.19
N GLY A 385 27.51 18.14 16.63
CA GLY A 385 28.73 17.81 15.89
C GLY A 385 28.44 17.05 14.57
N LYS A 386 27.30 17.32 13.92
CA LYS A 386 26.85 16.61 12.71
C LYS A 386 26.55 17.58 11.56
N LEU A 387 26.86 17.15 10.34
CA LEU A 387 26.37 17.79 9.12
C LEU A 387 24.88 17.48 8.93
N GLY A 388 24.13 18.39 8.30
CA GLY A 388 22.68 18.26 8.10
C GLY A 388 22.19 18.70 6.71
N SER A 389 21.18 17.97 6.24
CA SER A 389 20.35 18.30 5.08
C SER A 389 18.88 18.31 5.51
N PRO A 390 18.00 19.11 4.91
CA PRO A 390 16.57 18.82 4.94
C PRO A 390 16.26 17.55 4.15
N GLU A 391 15.15 16.90 4.49
CA GLU A 391 14.52 15.81 3.73
C GLU A 391 14.17 16.28 2.30
N LYS A 392 14.27 15.37 1.33
CA LYS A 392 14.14 15.64 -0.11
C LYS A 392 13.03 14.72 -0.68
N PRO A 393 12.15 15.22 -1.59
CA PRO A 393 12.22 16.50 -2.29
C PRO A 393 11.71 17.70 -1.46
N LEU A 394 12.37 18.85 -1.63
CA LEU A 394 11.92 20.12 -1.09
C LEU A 394 10.77 20.70 -1.91
N SER A 395 9.71 21.17 -1.25
CA SER A 395 8.71 22.07 -1.89
C SER A 395 9.38 23.35 -2.41
N ASP A 396 8.86 23.97 -3.48
CA ASP A 396 9.48 25.13 -4.15
C ASP A 396 9.79 26.28 -3.20
N LEU A 397 8.85 26.59 -2.28
CA LEU A 397 9.03 27.63 -1.27
C LEU A 397 10.11 27.26 -0.25
N GLY A 398 10.25 25.97 0.06
CA GLY A 398 11.35 25.42 0.84
C GLY A 398 12.68 25.56 0.10
N LEU A 399 12.75 25.10 -1.16
CA LEU A 399 13.94 25.18 -2.01
C LEU A 399 14.46 26.61 -2.15
N LEU A 400 13.57 27.58 -2.42
CA LEU A 400 13.91 29.01 -2.46
C LEU A 400 14.42 29.54 -1.11
N SER A 401 13.84 29.08 0.01
CA SER A 401 14.25 29.49 1.35
C SER A 401 15.60 28.91 1.78
N TYR A 402 15.84 27.63 1.51
CA TYR A 402 17.13 26.96 1.77
C TYR A 402 18.24 27.50 0.86
N ARG A 403 18.01 27.66 -0.45
CA ARG A 403 18.98 28.27 -1.37
C ARG A 403 19.36 29.70 -0.95
N GLN A 404 18.39 30.53 -0.54
CA GLN A 404 18.72 31.87 -0.01
C GLN A 404 19.51 31.77 1.30
N TYR A 405 19.13 30.88 2.22
CA TYR A 405 19.85 30.71 3.49
C TYR A 405 21.29 30.23 3.28
N TRP A 406 21.50 29.14 2.55
CA TRP A 406 22.85 28.64 2.24
C TRP A 406 23.67 29.69 1.50
N GLY A 407 23.10 30.33 0.47
CA GLY A 407 23.80 31.35 -0.32
C GLY A 407 24.22 32.58 0.49
N GLU A 408 23.39 33.06 1.43
CA GLU A 408 23.78 34.13 2.37
C GLU A 408 24.97 33.69 3.25
N ASN A 409 24.88 32.54 3.92
CA ASN A 409 25.89 32.13 4.89
C ASN A 409 27.21 31.70 4.23
N ILE A 410 27.16 31.02 3.08
CA ILE A 410 28.36 30.65 2.30
C ILE A 410 29.06 31.92 1.79
N LEU A 411 28.33 32.92 1.30
CA LEU A 411 28.91 34.18 0.86
C LEU A 411 29.54 34.98 2.02
N ASP A 412 28.87 35.08 3.16
CA ASP A 412 29.43 35.75 4.35
C ASP A 412 30.72 35.08 4.84
N LEU A 413 30.79 33.75 4.77
CA LEU A 413 31.93 32.94 5.19
C LEU A 413 33.09 32.97 4.19
N LEU A 414 32.81 32.91 2.88
CA LEU A 414 33.81 33.05 1.81
C LEU A 414 34.46 34.42 1.79
N VAL A 415 33.68 35.51 1.95
CA VAL A 415 34.30 36.85 2.04
C VAL A 415 35.12 36.96 3.32
N GLY A 416 34.70 36.35 4.43
CA GLY A 416 35.53 36.28 5.65
C GLY A 416 36.87 35.56 5.44
N TYR A 417 36.92 34.50 4.63
CA TYR A 417 38.18 33.86 4.23
C TYR A 417 39.04 34.78 3.35
N ASN A 418 38.43 35.47 2.38
CA ASN A 418 39.12 36.44 1.51
C ASN A 418 39.68 37.64 2.31
N GLU A 419 38.95 38.12 3.32
CA GLU A 419 39.39 39.17 4.26
C GLU A 419 40.58 38.71 5.15
N ARG A 420 40.93 37.42 5.17
CA ARG A 420 42.07 36.83 5.91
C ARG A 420 43.14 36.18 5.02
N GLU A 421 43.02 36.28 3.70
CA GLU A 421 43.87 35.58 2.70
C GLU A 421 43.93 34.03 2.88
N GLU A 422 42.92 33.44 3.52
CA GLU A 422 42.85 32.01 3.82
C GLU A 422 42.27 31.19 2.66
N LYS A 423 42.84 30.00 2.39
CA LYS A 423 42.30 29.06 1.39
C LYS A 423 41.03 28.38 1.90
N ALA A 424 39.90 28.61 1.23
CA ALA A 424 38.64 27.92 1.50
C ALA A 424 38.52 26.59 0.73
N THR A 425 37.99 25.54 1.38
CA THR A 425 37.59 24.28 0.72
C THR A 425 36.12 23.95 1.02
N ILE A 426 35.50 23.06 0.23
CA ILE A 426 34.09 22.69 0.39
C ILE A 426 33.87 22.00 1.74
N GLU A 427 34.83 21.20 2.19
CA GLU A 427 34.82 20.46 3.47
C GLU A 427 34.90 21.43 4.66
N ALA A 428 35.70 22.50 4.54
CA ALA A 428 35.80 23.54 5.56
C ALA A 428 34.51 24.35 5.69
N ILE A 429 33.89 24.73 4.56
CA ILE A 429 32.60 25.42 4.51
C ILE A 429 31.48 24.52 5.08
N SER A 430 31.44 23.26 4.63
CA SER A 430 30.55 22.20 5.12
C SER A 430 30.62 22.06 6.65
N SER A 431 31.83 21.94 7.18
CA SER A 431 32.08 21.74 8.62
C SER A 431 31.69 22.96 9.47
N GLN A 432 32.00 24.19 9.03
CA GLN A 432 31.67 25.40 9.79
C GLN A 432 30.18 25.76 9.75
N LEU A 433 29.47 25.45 8.65
CA LEU A 433 28.03 25.70 8.53
C LEU A 433 27.16 24.53 9.02
N ALA A 434 27.75 23.36 9.26
CA ALA A 434 27.05 22.09 9.50
C ALA A 434 26.08 21.69 8.37
N VAL A 435 26.42 22.03 7.12
CA VAL A 435 25.68 21.69 5.88
C VAL A 435 26.44 20.56 5.17
N ILE A 436 25.76 19.60 4.53
CA ILE A 436 26.44 18.54 3.78
C ILE A 436 27.20 19.11 2.55
N PRO A 437 28.34 18.52 2.12
CA PRO A 437 29.15 19.05 1.01
C PRO A 437 28.38 19.22 -0.29
N GLN A 438 27.45 18.31 -0.59
CA GLN A 438 26.65 18.33 -1.81
C GLN A 438 25.72 19.55 -1.88
N ASP A 439 25.12 19.97 -0.76
CA ASP A 439 24.25 21.15 -0.73
C ASP A 439 25.07 22.46 -0.76
N VAL A 440 26.32 22.44 -0.27
CA VAL A 440 27.29 23.52 -0.47
C VAL A 440 27.67 23.64 -1.96
N GLU A 441 28.07 22.54 -2.60
CA GLU A 441 28.46 22.51 -4.02
C GLU A 441 27.30 22.96 -4.94
N HIS A 442 26.11 22.38 -4.80
CA HIS A 442 24.93 22.80 -5.57
C HIS A 442 24.61 24.30 -5.37
N THR A 443 24.91 24.87 -4.21
CA THR A 443 24.71 26.31 -3.95
C THR A 443 25.79 27.16 -4.62
N LEU A 444 27.07 26.73 -4.61
CA LEU A 444 28.16 27.39 -5.33
C LEU A 444 27.92 27.38 -6.85
N GLN A 445 27.43 26.27 -7.40
CA GLN A 445 27.03 26.14 -8.81
C GLN A 445 25.86 27.07 -9.15
N ALA A 446 24.79 27.07 -8.33
CA ALA A 446 23.62 27.93 -8.55
C ALA A 446 23.96 29.44 -8.47
N LEU A 447 24.96 29.82 -7.67
CA LEU A 447 25.46 31.21 -7.58
C LEU A 447 26.57 31.54 -8.60
N LYS A 448 26.94 30.59 -9.47
CA LYS A 448 28.04 30.71 -10.44
C LYS A 448 29.39 31.10 -9.80
N MET A 449 29.67 30.55 -8.62
CA MET A 449 30.93 30.77 -7.88
C MET A 449 32.01 29.72 -8.18
N GLN A 450 31.66 28.55 -8.73
CA GLN A 450 32.62 27.50 -9.09
C GLN A 450 33.12 27.74 -10.53
N VAL A 451 34.42 27.99 -10.70
CA VAL A 451 35.08 28.21 -11.99
C VAL A 451 36.22 27.21 -12.16
N TYR A 452 36.33 26.56 -13.32
CA TYR A 452 37.45 25.69 -13.64
C TYR A 452 38.55 26.49 -14.34
N HIS A 453 39.79 26.46 -13.83
CA HIS A 453 40.90 27.24 -14.39
C HIS A 453 42.25 26.55 -14.15
N LYS A 454 42.98 26.27 -15.24
CA LYS A 454 44.30 25.62 -15.25
C LYS A 454 44.34 24.31 -14.43
N GLY A 455 43.38 23.42 -14.68
CA GLY A 455 43.28 22.10 -14.04
C GLY A 455 42.54 22.08 -12.68
N GLU A 456 42.40 23.24 -12.03
CA GLU A 456 41.84 23.35 -10.67
C GLU A 456 40.42 23.95 -10.67
N HIS A 457 39.56 23.48 -9.76
CA HIS A 457 38.33 24.19 -9.40
C HIS A 457 38.65 25.32 -8.43
N LYS A 458 38.30 26.55 -8.79
CA LYS A 458 38.50 27.75 -7.96
C LYS A 458 37.15 28.36 -7.60
N ILE A 459 37.02 28.78 -6.35
CA ILE A 459 35.84 29.51 -5.88
C ILE A 459 36.10 31.00 -6.13
N VAL A 460 35.31 31.61 -6.99
CA VAL A 460 35.36 33.03 -7.35
C VAL A 460 34.07 33.68 -6.86
N ILE A 461 34.15 34.89 -6.29
CA ILE A 461 32.96 35.62 -5.81
C ILE A 461 32.59 36.70 -6.85
N PRO A 462 31.47 36.56 -7.58
CA PRO A 462 31.02 37.59 -8.51
C PRO A 462 30.75 38.93 -7.79
N GLU A 463 31.31 40.02 -8.29
CA GLU A 463 31.21 41.36 -7.68
C GLU A 463 29.76 41.82 -7.45
N LYS A 464 28.85 41.45 -8.37
CA LYS A 464 27.40 41.69 -8.24
C LYS A 464 26.82 41.12 -6.93
N LEU A 465 27.35 40.01 -6.43
CA LEU A 465 26.92 39.39 -5.17
C LEU A 465 27.53 40.10 -3.95
N ILE A 466 28.72 40.70 -4.08
CA ILE A 466 29.31 41.57 -3.04
C ILE A 466 28.44 42.83 -2.88
N GLN A 467 28.12 43.51 -3.97
CA GLN A 467 27.20 44.66 -3.97
C GLN A 467 25.81 44.29 -3.43
N GLN A 468 25.32 43.07 -3.70
CA GLN A 468 24.07 42.55 -3.14
C GLN A 468 24.17 42.25 -1.63
N ARG A 469 25.32 41.75 -1.13
CA ARG A 469 25.61 41.55 0.29
C ARG A 469 25.55 42.88 1.05
N GLU A 470 26.18 43.93 0.53
CA GLU A 470 26.18 45.27 1.13
C GLU A 470 24.76 45.85 1.23
N ARG A 471 23.99 45.81 0.14
CA ARG A 471 22.57 46.20 0.12
C ARG A 471 21.69 45.39 1.08
N GLN A 472 22.15 44.21 1.52
CA GLN A 472 21.50 43.42 2.56
C GLN A 472 22.01 43.69 3.98
N LYS A 473 23.29 44.08 4.18
CA LYS A 473 23.83 44.46 5.50
C LYS A 473 23.05 45.63 6.13
N VAL A 474 22.53 46.54 5.29
CA VAL A 474 21.68 47.68 5.72
C VAL A 474 20.32 47.25 6.30
N LYS A 475 19.85 46.02 6.04
CA LYS A 475 18.54 45.54 6.51
C LYS A 475 18.68 44.79 7.84
N GLN A 476 17.97 45.24 8.87
CA GLN A 476 17.94 44.59 10.19
C GLN A 476 17.40 43.15 10.07
N LYS A 477 18.31 42.16 10.08
CA LYS A 477 17.97 40.73 10.07
C LYS A 477 17.65 40.27 11.50
N ARG A 478 16.66 39.38 11.66
CA ARG A 478 16.51 38.57 12.88
C ARG A 478 17.47 37.39 12.78
N LEU A 479 18.20 37.09 13.86
CA LEU A 479 19.17 36.00 13.95
C LEU A 479 18.94 35.22 15.25
N ILE A 480 19.31 33.94 15.27
CA ILE A 480 19.43 33.16 16.51
C ILE A 480 20.80 33.48 17.13
N ASP A 481 20.80 33.77 18.43
CA ASP A 481 22.00 33.88 19.28
C ASP A 481 22.37 32.49 19.84
N PRO A 482 23.46 31.84 19.40
CA PRO A 482 23.78 30.49 19.85
C PRO A 482 24.02 30.37 21.35
N SER A 483 24.41 31.45 22.04
CA SER A 483 24.69 31.43 23.49
C SER A 483 23.43 31.25 24.34
N ARG A 484 22.24 31.57 23.80
CA ARG A 484 20.94 31.41 24.48
C ARG A 484 20.32 30.01 24.27
N ILE A 485 20.98 29.10 23.54
CA ILE A 485 20.48 27.74 23.29
C ILE A 485 20.82 26.84 24.51
N GLN A 486 19.83 26.57 25.34
CA GLN A 486 19.95 25.70 26.52
C GLN A 486 19.49 24.28 26.17
N TRP A 487 20.28 23.61 25.32
CA TRP A 487 19.96 22.30 24.77
C TRP A 487 21.12 21.32 24.91
N LYS A 488 20.82 20.01 24.93
CA LYS A 488 21.80 18.92 24.90
C LYS A 488 21.25 17.81 23.98
N PRO A 489 22.08 17.23 23.08
CA PRO A 489 21.65 16.16 22.20
C PRO A 489 20.96 15.00 22.96
N PRO A 490 19.70 14.66 22.65
CA PRO A 490 18.96 13.64 23.38
C PRO A 490 19.44 12.22 23.06
N VAL A 491 19.94 11.51 24.07
CA VAL A 491 20.48 10.15 23.92
C VAL A 491 19.36 9.11 24.04
N PHE A 492 18.91 8.55 22.92
CA PHE A 492 17.87 7.53 22.89
C PHE A 492 18.41 6.12 23.18
N THR A 493 17.90 5.49 24.23
CA THR A 493 18.20 4.10 24.62
C THR A 493 17.36 3.10 23.83
N ALA A 494 17.83 1.85 23.64
CA ALA A 494 17.07 0.84 22.88
C ALA A 494 15.62 0.62 23.36
N SER A 495 15.35 0.76 24.66
CA SER A 495 14.00 0.67 25.25
C SER A 495 13.10 1.90 25.00
N THR A 496 13.69 3.04 24.58
CA THR A 496 12.94 4.23 24.12
C THR A 496 12.84 4.33 22.59
N ARG A 497 13.59 3.51 21.84
CA ARG A 497 13.48 3.35 20.38
C ARG A 497 12.35 2.43 19.91
N THR A 498 11.74 1.63 20.79
CA THR A 498 10.70 0.67 20.40
C THR A 498 9.37 1.31 20.00
N TRP A 499 8.88 0.96 18.80
CA TRP A 499 7.52 1.23 18.35
C TRP A 499 6.48 0.56 19.28
N GLY A 500 5.23 1.02 19.22
CA GLY A 500 4.21 0.92 20.27
C GLY A 500 3.64 -0.46 20.67
N CYS A 501 4.44 -1.51 20.84
CA CYS A 501 3.99 -2.76 21.45
C CYS A 501 3.99 -2.66 22.99
N ARG A 502 2.88 -2.22 23.59
CA ARG A 502 2.63 -2.40 25.03
C ARG A 502 1.96 -3.75 25.28
N SER A 503 2.78 -4.78 25.46
CA SER A 503 2.33 -6.00 26.14
C SER A 503 1.81 -5.65 27.54
N ARG A 504 0.68 -6.25 27.95
CA ARG A 504 0.23 -6.18 29.35
C ARG A 504 1.26 -6.90 30.22
N PRO A 505 1.72 -6.35 31.35
CA PRO A 505 2.61 -7.07 32.25
C PRO A 505 1.87 -8.28 32.84
N ARG A 506 2.33 -9.50 32.51
CA ARG A 506 1.89 -10.70 33.24
C ARG A 506 2.57 -10.70 34.61
N VAL A 507 1.77 -10.88 35.65
CA VAL A 507 2.24 -11.14 37.02
C VAL A 507 3.03 -12.45 37.03
N LYS A 508 4.25 -12.43 37.57
CA LYS A 508 4.88 -13.57 38.27
C LYS A 508 6.01 -13.09 39.21
N GLU A 509 5.55 -12.52 40.31
CA GLU A 509 5.93 -12.94 41.67
C GLU A 509 7.41 -13.25 41.99
N VAL A 510 8.05 -12.26 42.62
CA VAL A 510 8.93 -12.36 43.80
C VAL A 510 9.52 -13.75 44.14
N MET A 511 10.83 -13.91 43.90
CA MET A 511 11.70 -14.42 44.96
C MET A 511 13.16 -13.92 44.85
N LYS A 512 13.64 -13.37 45.98
CA LYS A 512 14.98 -13.44 46.60
C LYS A 512 16.21 -13.70 45.68
N ARG A 513 17.33 -12.98 45.81
CA ARG A 513 17.86 -12.33 47.03
C ARG A 513 18.91 -11.25 46.73
N SER A 514 19.17 -10.41 47.73
CA SER A 514 20.23 -9.41 47.78
C SER A 514 21.64 -10.00 47.66
N LEU A 515 22.58 -9.22 47.12
CA LEU A 515 24.00 -9.20 47.57
C LEU A 515 24.70 -7.88 47.19
N PHE A 516 25.89 -7.65 47.73
CA PHE A 516 26.56 -6.35 47.80
C PHE A 516 27.50 -6.04 46.62
N LYS A 517 27.88 -4.75 46.49
CA LYS A 517 29.05 -4.33 45.70
C LYS A 517 30.34 -4.87 46.31
N VAL A 518 31.27 -5.32 45.46
CA VAL A 518 32.71 -5.40 45.74
C VAL A 518 33.44 -4.82 44.51
N PRO A 519 34.48 -3.98 44.66
CA PRO A 519 35.17 -3.36 43.52
C PRO A 519 36.48 -4.08 43.14
N LYS A 520 36.75 -4.05 41.83
CA LYS A 520 38.07 -4.02 41.16
C LYS A 520 39.03 -5.23 41.19
N ASP A 521 39.68 -5.35 40.02
CA ASP A 521 40.98 -5.94 39.70
C ASP A 521 41.16 -7.48 39.72
N LEU A 522 42.22 -7.92 39.01
CA LEU A 522 42.80 -9.28 38.86
C LEU A 522 42.15 -10.31 37.86
N VAL A 523 42.69 -10.28 36.62
CA VAL A 523 43.44 -11.40 35.97
C VAL A 523 42.72 -12.68 35.42
N GLN A 524 42.86 -12.83 34.09
CA GLN A 524 43.05 -14.05 33.25
C GLN A 524 42.03 -15.25 33.20
N ILE A 525 41.34 -15.35 32.05
CA ILE A 525 41.34 -16.47 31.04
C ILE A 525 42.32 -17.64 31.33
N PRO A 526 42.04 -18.96 31.10
CA PRO A 526 41.24 -19.56 30.01
C PRO A 526 40.29 -20.77 30.34
N HIS A 527 39.68 -21.31 29.27
CA HIS A 527 39.19 -22.69 28.95
C HIS A 527 39.22 -23.80 30.04
N HIS A 528 38.23 -24.71 30.14
CA HIS A 528 37.91 -25.74 29.12
C HIS A 528 36.50 -26.40 29.27
N ARG A 529 36.07 -27.11 28.20
CA ARG A 529 34.99 -28.14 28.18
C ARG A 529 35.57 -29.53 28.59
N PRO A 530 34.75 -30.61 28.68
CA PRO A 530 33.52 -30.85 29.45
C PRO A 530 33.65 -32.18 30.25
N LEU A 531 32.58 -32.69 30.88
CA LEU A 531 32.05 -34.05 30.66
C LEU A 531 30.96 -34.48 31.66
N THR A 532 30.06 -35.32 31.16
CA THR A 532 28.99 -36.06 31.82
C THR A 532 29.46 -37.30 32.57
N HIS A 533 28.71 -37.75 33.60
CA HIS A 533 27.97 -39.04 33.65
C HIS A 533 27.96 -39.78 35.02
N ILE A 534 26.80 -40.41 35.31
CA ILE A 534 26.61 -41.74 35.96
C ILE A 534 26.90 -41.87 37.48
N ALA A 535 26.22 -42.75 38.26
CA ALA A 535 24.81 -43.20 38.32
C ALA A 535 24.57 -44.10 39.57
N ARG A 536 23.29 -44.34 39.94
CA ARG A 536 22.76 -45.56 40.63
C ARG A 536 23.23 -45.81 42.11
N PRO A 537 22.71 -46.82 42.85
CA PRO A 537 21.26 -47.02 43.16
C PRO A 537 20.90 -47.60 44.57
N SER A 538 19.58 -47.71 44.84
CA SER A 538 18.86 -48.87 45.47
C SER A 538 18.66 -49.06 47.01
N VAL A 539 17.54 -49.78 47.34
CA VAL A 539 17.18 -50.49 48.61
C VAL A 539 16.74 -49.64 49.84
N SER A 540 15.74 -49.96 50.69
CA SER A 540 14.41 -50.67 50.59
C SER A 540 13.59 -50.59 51.93
N ARG A 541 12.23 -50.70 51.87
CA ARG A 541 11.28 -51.11 52.98
C ARG A 541 11.19 -50.23 54.26
N ALA A 542 10.15 -50.23 55.11
CA ALA A 542 8.72 -50.66 55.06
C ALA A 542 7.90 -50.07 56.25
N GLU A 543 6.54 -50.02 56.14
CA GLU A 543 5.47 -50.24 57.19
C GLU A 543 5.49 -49.47 58.57
N THR A 544 4.42 -49.12 59.33
CA THR A 544 2.94 -49.23 59.28
C THR A 544 2.21 -48.33 60.34
N HIS A 545 0.90 -48.01 60.15
CA HIS A 545 -0.16 -47.74 61.19
C HIS A 545 -0.07 -46.49 62.16
N ILE A 546 -1.08 -45.94 62.88
CA ILE A 546 -2.60 -45.91 62.89
C ILE A 546 -3.14 -44.65 63.70
N ARG A 547 -4.44 -44.31 63.58
CA ARG A 547 -5.41 -43.36 64.28
C ARG A 547 -5.04 -42.70 65.67
N THR A 548 -5.66 -41.62 66.23
CA THR A 548 -7.09 -41.16 66.31
C THR A 548 -7.29 -39.66 66.77
N ARG A 549 -8.53 -39.14 66.97
CA ARG A 549 -8.99 -37.78 67.47
C ARG A 549 -9.36 -37.77 69.01
N PRO A 550 -10.03 -36.77 69.72
CA PRO A 550 -10.62 -35.42 69.38
C PRO A 550 -10.57 -34.25 70.47
N ALA A 551 -11.29 -33.11 70.20
CA ALA A 551 -11.77 -32.00 71.11
C ALA A 551 -10.77 -30.84 71.49
N ALA A 552 -11.10 -29.68 72.12
CA ALA A 552 -12.32 -29.13 72.82
C ALA A 552 -12.47 -27.55 72.76
N TYR A 553 -13.11 -26.90 73.77
CA TYR A 553 -13.41 -25.44 74.02
C TYR A 553 -13.41 -25.17 75.58
N PRO A 554 -13.69 -23.98 76.23
CA PRO A 554 -14.34 -22.73 75.77
C PRO A 554 -13.75 -21.35 76.23
N ASP A 555 -14.49 -20.27 75.91
CA ASP A 555 -14.31 -18.81 76.18
C ASP A 555 -14.72 -18.39 77.64
N PRO A 556 -15.12 -17.15 78.08
CA PRO A 556 -15.70 -15.94 77.39
C PRO A 556 -15.30 -14.53 77.97
N ILE A 557 -16.19 -13.51 77.85
CA ILE A 557 -16.25 -12.16 78.51
C ILE A 557 -15.77 -10.94 77.65
N ARG A 558 -16.03 -9.69 78.11
CA ARG A 558 -16.62 -8.57 77.32
C ARG A 558 -16.50 -7.18 78.02
N VAL A 559 -16.98 -6.09 77.37
CA VAL A 559 -17.38 -4.72 77.89
C VAL A 559 -16.28 -3.62 77.91
N SER A 560 -16.52 -2.31 77.60
CA SER A 560 -17.43 -1.63 76.64
C SER A 560 -17.15 -0.11 76.42
N SER A 561 -17.68 0.46 75.33
CA SER A 561 -18.08 1.89 75.09
C SER A 561 -17.06 3.04 74.90
N HIS A 562 -16.79 3.37 73.64
CA HIS A 562 -16.83 4.75 73.13
C HIS A 562 -17.43 4.78 71.70
N ARG A 563 -17.94 5.94 71.25
CA ARG A 563 -18.79 6.05 70.05
C ARG A 563 -18.00 6.08 68.74
N HIS A 564 -18.30 5.15 67.83
CA HIS A 564 -19.01 5.41 66.57
C HIS A 564 -19.31 4.06 65.90
N LEU A 565 -20.58 3.64 65.89
CA LEU A 565 -20.97 2.28 65.52
C LEU A 565 -21.58 2.17 64.11
N LEU A 566 -21.17 1.12 63.42
CA LEU A 566 -21.81 0.56 62.23
C LEU A 566 -23.29 0.27 62.49
N THR A 567 -24.13 0.38 61.45
CA THR A 567 -25.41 -0.33 61.38
C THR A 567 -25.76 -0.64 59.92
N HIS A 568 -26.30 -1.83 59.67
CA HIS A 568 -27.10 -2.07 58.47
C HIS A 568 -28.28 -1.10 58.50
N GLN A 569 -28.58 -0.41 57.39
CA GLN A 569 -29.75 0.46 57.31
C GLN A 569 -30.69 0.09 56.16
N TYR A 570 -31.97 0.07 56.54
CA TYR A 570 -33.13 -0.16 55.71
C TYR A 570 -33.37 0.99 54.72
N PHE A 571 -34.32 0.75 53.81
CA PHE A 571 -35.25 1.73 53.25
C PHE A 571 -35.20 3.16 53.81
N SER A 572 -34.98 4.13 52.92
CA SER A 572 -35.81 5.32 52.90
C SER A 572 -35.99 5.84 51.48
N THR A 573 -37.18 5.61 50.93
CA THR A 573 -37.67 6.33 49.76
C THR A 573 -38.17 7.71 50.19
N SER A 574 -37.78 8.75 49.47
CA SER A 574 -38.68 9.88 49.23
C SER A 574 -38.90 9.98 47.73
N GLN A 575 -40.17 9.98 47.32
CA GLN A 575 -40.55 10.11 45.91
C GLN A 575 -40.65 11.59 45.55
N PHE A 576 -40.22 11.96 44.36
CA PHE A 576 -40.91 12.99 43.60
C PHE A 576 -41.23 12.44 42.21
N GLN A 577 -42.45 12.70 41.76
CA GLN A 577 -43.09 11.94 40.69
C GLN A 577 -42.86 12.56 39.31
N GLY A 578 -42.79 11.69 38.30
CA GLY A 578 -43.27 11.98 36.94
C GLY A 578 -42.46 12.97 36.10
N ARG A 579 -41.69 12.41 35.15
CA ARG A 579 -42.15 12.39 33.75
C ARG A 579 -41.35 11.41 32.91
N GLU A 580 -42.05 10.71 32.02
CA GLU A 580 -41.42 9.98 30.92
C GLU A 580 -40.84 10.98 29.92
N THR A 581 -39.61 10.76 29.46
CA THR A 581 -39.15 11.20 28.14
C THR A 581 -38.15 10.18 27.61
N THR A 582 -38.60 9.40 26.63
CA THR A 582 -37.79 8.43 25.89
C THR A 582 -36.80 9.15 24.98
N MET A 583 -35.51 8.80 25.07
CA MET A 583 -34.59 8.82 23.92
C MET A 583 -33.47 7.78 24.12
N ASN A 584 -33.61 6.62 23.48
CA ASN A 584 -32.55 5.63 23.39
C ASN A 584 -31.47 6.13 22.43
N ALA A 585 -30.32 6.57 22.95
CA ALA A 585 -29.12 6.73 22.14
C ALA A 585 -28.63 5.35 21.68
N SER A 586 -28.82 5.02 20.41
CA SER A 586 -28.41 3.73 19.84
C SER A 586 -26.90 3.53 19.98
N LEU A 587 -26.50 2.53 20.77
CA LEU A 587 -25.11 2.09 20.87
C LEU A 587 -24.72 1.43 19.54
N LYS A 588 -24.01 2.20 18.70
CA LYS A 588 -23.64 1.75 17.35
C LYS A 588 -22.82 0.46 17.42
N LYS A 589 -23.33 -0.60 16.79
CA LYS A 589 -22.73 -1.95 16.78
C LYS A 589 -21.31 -1.89 16.19
N LYS A 590 -20.38 -2.65 16.77
CA LYS A 590 -19.03 -2.86 16.19
C LYS A 590 -19.20 -3.51 14.80
N PRO A 591 -18.68 -2.93 13.70
CA PRO A 591 -18.74 -3.57 12.38
C PRO A 591 -17.94 -4.88 12.34
N ILE A 592 -18.43 -5.86 11.58
CA ILE A 592 -17.79 -7.18 11.39
C ILE A 592 -17.77 -7.50 9.89
N ASN A 593 -16.66 -8.03 9.36
CA ASN A 593 -16.50 -8.33 7.95
C ASN A 593 -16.13 -9.80 7.71
N LEU A 594 -17.15 -10.62 7.42
CA LEU A 594 -17.01 -12.01 6.99
C LEU A 594 -16.88 -12.14 5.45
N LEU A 595 -16.73 -11.05 4.71
CA LEU A 595 -16.45 -11.05 3.27
C LEU A 595 -14.95 -11.17 2.97
N ARG A 596 -14.07 -10.54 3.76
CA ARG A 596 -12.64 -10.38 3.44
C ARG A 596 -11.83 -11.68 3.54
N GLY A 597 -11.43 -12.22 2.39
CA GLY A 597 -10.57 -13.42 2.25
C GLY A 597 -9.08 -13.21 2.57
N TRP A 598 -8.77 -12.49 3.66
CA TRP A 598 -7.42 -12.15 4.11
C TRP A 598 -7.03 -12.97 5.37
N PRO A 599 -5.76 -13.30 5.59
CA PRO A 599 -5.31 -13.85 6.87
C PRO A 599 -5.47 -12.82 8.00
N SER A 600 -5.94 -13.25 9.17
CA SER A 600 -5.95 -12.45 10.39
C SER A 600 -4.56 -11.86 10.68
N PRO A 601 -4.45 -10.59 11.12
CA PRO A 601 -3.19 -10.01 11.56
C PRO A 601 -2.47 -10.81 12.65
N SER A 602 -3.22 -11.59 13.45
CA SER A 602 -2.67 -12.50 14.48
C SER A 602 -1.88 -13.69 13.92
N LEU A 603 -2.00 -13.97 12.62
CA LEU A 603 -1.37 -15.11 11.94
C LEU A 603 -0.23 -14.68 11.01
N LEU A 604 0.19 -13.41 11.05
CA LEU A 604 1.33 -12.93 10.26
C LEU A 604 2.65 -13.21 11.02
N PRO A 605 3.66 -13.87 10.40
CA PRO A 605 4.92 -14.24 11.03
C PRO A 605 5.90 -13.06 11.12
N ALA A 606 5.44 -11.88 11.53
CA ALA A 606 6.20 -10.63 11.50
C ALA A 606 7.54 -10.70 12.26
N ALA A 607 7.60 -11.46 13.35
CA ALA A 607 8.85 -11.69 14.09
C ALA A 607 9.86 -12.55 13.31
N ALA A 608 9.41 -13.54 12.54
CA ALA A 608 10.28 -14.36 11.71
C ALA A 608 10.74 -13.57 10.47
N LEU A 609 9.86 -12.80 9.83
CA LEU A 609 10.22 -11.86 8.75
C LEU A 609 11.29 -10.85 9.21
N SER A 610 11.14 -10.31 10.42
CA SER A 610 12.14 -9.41 11.02
C SER A 610 13.50 -10.10 11.22
N ALA A 611 13.51 -11.33 11.77
CA ALA A 611 14.74 -12.11 11.93
C ALA A 611 15.40 -12.46 10.59
N ALA A 612 14.60 -12.84 9.58
CA ALA A 612 15.08 -13.10 8.22
C ALA A 612 15.68 -11.85 7.58
N ALA A 613 15.07 -10.68 7.74
CA ALA A 613 15.60 -9.40 7.27
C ALA A 613 16.92 -9.05 7.96
N VAL A 614 17.00 -9.15 9.28
CA VAL A 614 18.25 -8.89 10.03
C VAL A 614 19.38 -9.84 9.59
N LYS A 615 19.10 -11.12 9.35
CA LYS A 615 20.12 -12.09 8.90
C LYS A 615 20.57 -11.82 7.47
N THR A 616 19.63 -11.70 6.53
CA THR A 616 19.93 -11.54 5.09
C THR A 616 20.56 -10.20 4.75
N LEU A 617 20.21 -9.13 5.48
CA LEU A 617 20.78 -7.79 5.30
C LEU A 617 22.10 -7.56 6.07
N ALA A 618 22.55 -8.51 6.88
CA ALA A 618 23.84 -8.43 7.59
C ALA A 618 25.03 -8.95 6.78
N ASP A 619 24.80 -9.81 5.80
CA ASP A 619 25.86 -10.44 4.99
C ASP A 619 25.89 -9.86 3.56
N PRO A 620 26.98 -9.18 3.13
CA PRO A 620 27.14 -8.69 1.77
C PRO A 620 27.01 -9.78 0.70
N ALA A 621 27.41 -11.03 0.97
CA ALA A 621 27.25 -12.13 0.02
C ALA A 621 25.78 -12.49 -0.24
N VAL A 622 24.87 -12.07 0.64
CA VAL A 622 23.42 -12.32 0.55
C VAL A 622 22.68 -11.07 0.09
N TYR A 623 22.92 -9.90 0.70
CA TYR A 623 22.14 -8.70 0.35
C TYR A 623 22.50 -8.09 -0.99
N VAL A 624 23.74 -8.20 -1.48
CA VAL A 624 24.12 -7.63 -2.79
C VAL A 624 23.30 -8.26 -3.93
N PRO A 625 23.26 -9.60 -4.11
CA PRO A 625 22.40 -10.22 -5.14
C PRO A 625 20.89 -10.15 -4.83
N GLY A 626 20.50 -9.84 -3.59
CA GLY A 626 19.11 -9.61 -3.18
C GLY A 626 18.59 -8.19 -3.42
N LEU A 627 19.48 -7.20 -3.54
CA LEU A 627 19.16 -5.77 -3.78
C LEU A 627 19.49 -5.30 -5.20
N GLN A 628 20.30 -6.05 -5.95
CA GLN A 628 20.56 -5.81 -7.38
C GLN A 628 19.49 -6.45 -8.28
N TYR A 629 19.55 -6.15 -9.60
CA TYR A 629 18.72 -6.82 -10.60
C TYR A 629 18.95 -8.34 -10.58
N GLY A 630 17.87 -9.11 -10.61
CA GLY A 630 17.90 -10.56 -10.50
C GLY A 630 18.04 -11.27 -11.85
N PRO A 631 18.31 -12.59 -11.86
CA PRO A 631 18.13 -13.40 -13.06
C PRO A 631 16.63 -13.52 -13.42
N ASP A 632 16.31 -13.68 -14.70
CA ASP A 632 14.91 -13.74 -15.19
C ASP A 632 14.00 -14.74 -14.43
N PRO A 633 14.43 -15.98 -14.09
CA PRO A 633 13.59 -16.91 -13.32
C PRO A 633 13.42 -16.53 -11.84
N GLY A 634 14.19 -15.55 -11.35
CA GLY A 634 14.16 -15.01 -10.00
C GLY A 634 15.19 -15.58 -9.04
N TYR A 635 15.28 -14.95 -7.85
CA TYR A 635 16.30 -15.20 -6.83
C TYR A 635 16.57 -16.69 -6.60
N GLN A 636 17.76 -17.14 -6.97
CA GLN A 636 18.10 -18.56 -7.08
C GLN A 636 17.89 -19.33 -5.76
N PRO A 637 18.37 -18.86 -4.59
CA PRO A 637 18.14 -19.56 -3.32
C PRO A 637 16.65 -19.67 -2.91
N LEU A 638 15.77 -18.80 -3.40
CA LEU A 638 14.33 -19.00 -3.21
C LEU A 638 13.84 -20.18 -4.04
N ARG A 639 14.26 -20.28 -5.31
CA ARG A 639 13.85 -21.38 -6.20
C ARG A 639 14.35 -22.73 -5.68
N ASP A 640 15.56 -22.76 -5.12
CA ASP A 640 16.16 -23.96 -4.50
C ASP A 640 15.38 -24.39 -3.25
N ALA A 641 15.20 -23.50 -2.27
CA ALA A 641 14.46 -23.81 -1.03
C ALA A 641 12.96 -24.07 -1.27
N LEU A 642 12.38 -23.49 -2.32
CA LEU A 642 11.00 -23.73 -2.74
C LEU A 642 10.86 -25.09 -3.45
N ALA A 643 11.82 -25.48 -4.29
CA ALA A 643 11.87 -26.82 -4.86
C ALA A 643 11.88 -27.88 -3.76
N GLU A 644 12.77 -27.75 -2.77
CA GLU A 644 12.84 -28.65 -1.61
C GLU A 644 11.52 -28.68 -0.81
N TRP A 645 10.97 -27.52 -0.46
CA TRP A 645 9.74 -27.44 0.36
C TRP A 645 8.49 -27.96 -0.36
N LEU A 646 8.36 -27.74 -1.67
CA LEU A 646 7.28 -28.32 -2.46
C LEU A 646 7.47 -29.84 -2.63
N SER A 647 8.72 -30.32 -2.75
CA SER A 647 9.05 -31.75 -2.81
C SER A 647 8.59 -32.47 -1.55
N ALA A 648 8.82 -31.91 -0.36
CA ALA A 648 8.43 -32.51 0.92
C ALA A 648 6.91 -32.49 1.21
N PHE A 649 6.09 -31.98 0.29
CA PHE A 649 4.63 -31.87 0.46
C PHE A 649 3.84 -32.67 -0.58
N TYR A 650 4.17 -32.57 -1.88
CA TYR A 650 3.40 -33.22 -2.94
C TYR A 650 3.95 -34.61 -3.29
N PRO A 651 3.11 -35.65 -3.37
CA PRO A 651 3.53 -37.02 -3.68
C PRO A 651 3.91 -37.18 -5.16
N ILE A 652 4.52 -38.32 -5.51
CA ILE A 652 4.55 -38.78 -6.90
C ILE A 652 3.12 -38.93 -7.45
N ALA A 653 2.87 -38.33 -8.62
CA ALA A 653 1.77 -38.72 -9.49
C ALA A 653 2.20 -39.93 -10.35
N GLY A 654 1.38 -40.98 -10.38
CA GLY A 654 1.55 -42.12 -11.30
C GLY A 654 1.09 -41.80 -12.72
N SER A 655 1.19 -42.77 -13.63
CA SER A 655 0.62 -42.62 -14.98
C SER A 655 -0.91 -42.78 -14.99
N THR A 656 -1.45 -43.46 -13.99
CA THR A 656 -2.89 -43.67 -13.77
C THR A 656 -3.36 -43.17 -12.39
N PRO A 657 -4.67 -42.82 -12.24
CA PRO A 657 -5.29 -42.60 -10.94
C PRO A 657 -5.07 -43.79 -9.99
N GLU A 658 -5.15 -45.01 -10.51
CA GLU A 658 -5.06 -46.27 -9.77
C GLU A 658 -3.65 -46.51 -9.20
N GLU A 659 -2.59 -46.31 -10.00
CA GLU A 659 -1.20 -46.29 -9.51
C GLU A 659 -0.99 -45.26 -8.42
N THR A 660 -1.52 -44.04 -8.63
CA THR A 660 -1.36 -42.93 -7.68
C THR A 660 -2.08 -43.23 -6.36
N GLN A 661 -3.30 -43.75 -6.41
CA GLN A 661 -4.04 -44.16 -5.22
C GLN A 661 -3.35 -45.32 -4.50
N GLY A 662 -2.75 -46.25 -5.24
CA GLY A 662 -1.91 -47.32 -4.68
C GLY A 662 -0.69 -46.80 -3.92
N LEU A 663 0.02 -45.80 -4.47
CA LEU A 663 1.15 -45.14 -3.79
C LEU A 663 0.71 -44.40 -2.52
N LEU A 664 -0.42 -43.66 -2.58
CA LEU A 664 -0.95 -42.93 -1.42
C LEU A 664 -1.35 -43.89 -0.30
N SER A 665 -2.16 -44.90 -0.60
CA SER A 665 -2.65 -45.84 0.42
C SER A 665 -1.60 -46.86 0.89
N ALA A 666 -0.51 -47.07 0.15
CA ALA A 666 0.66 -47.79 0.65
C ALA A 666 1.36 -47.02 1.78
N ALA A 667 1.52 -45.70 1.64
CA ALA A 667 2.06 -44.86 2.72
C ALA A 667 1.13 -44.81 3.93
N GLU A 668 -0.19 -44.67 3.72
CA GLU A 668 -1.21 -44.76 4.80
C GLU A 668 -1.10 -46.07 5.59
N ALA A 669 -0.88 -47.20 4.92
CA ALA A 669 -0.76 -48.51 5.56
C ALA A 669 0.55 -48.74 6.33
N SER A 670 1.62 -48.01 5.98
CA SER A 670 2.95 -48.15 6.59
C SER A 670 3.19 -47.27 7.82
N ASN A 671 2.30 -46.29 8.08
CA ASN A 671 2.57 -45.13 8.96
C ASN A 671 3.82 -44.32 8.57
N ASP A 672 4.35 -44.50 7.36
CA ASP A 672 5.50 -43.74 6.87
C ASP A 672 5.03 -42.37 6.38
N THR A 673 5.55 -41.30 6.99
CA THR A 673 5.20 -39.92 6.62
C THR A 673 5.81 -39.49 5.29
N ASP A 674 6.83 -40.24 4.85
CA ASP A 674 7.76 -39.86 3.79
C ASP A 674 7.41 -40.65 2.52
N LEU A 675 6.23 -40.32 1.99
CA LEU A 675 5.79 -40.72 0.64
C LEU A 675 6.95 -40.57 -0.36
N PRO A 676 7.15 -41.51 -1.31
CA PRO A 676 8.10 -41.27 -2.38
C PRO A 676 7.64 -40.04 -3.18
N HIS A 677 8.49 -39.02 -3.22
CA HIS A 677 8.22 -37.70 -3.80
C HIS A 677 8.98 -37.53 -5.13
N HIS A 678 8.32 -36.99 -6.17
CA HIS A 678 9.05 -36.50 -7.35
C HIS A 678 9.41 -35.05 -7.07
N PRO A 679 10.68 -34.67 -7.00
CA PRO A 679 11.04 -33.28 -6.73
C PRO A 679 10.54 -32.36 -7.87
N PRO A 680 9.79 -31.29 -7.57
CA PRO A 680 9.78 -30.09 -8.40
C PRO A 680 11.20 -29.52 -8.51
N ASP A 681 11.95 -30.05 -9.47
CA ASP A 681 13.20 -29.47 -9.98
C ASP A 681 13.05 -27.95 -10.16
N VAL A 682 14.04 -27.21 -9.63
CA VAL A 682 14.24 -25.77 -9.75
C VAL A 682 14.00 -25.26 -11.18
N SER A 683 14.36 -26.02 -12.21
CA SER A 683 14.11 -25.65 -13.62
C SER A 683 12.62 -25.45 -13.95
N ARG A 684 11.71 -26.08 -13.19
CA ARG A 684 10.24 -25.95 -13.29
C ARG A 684 9.70 -24.66 -12.67
N ILE A 685 10.49 -23.95 -11.86
CA ILE A 685 10.03 -22.85 -10.99
C ILE A 685 10.48 -21.48 -11.54
N CYS A 686 9.53 -20.55 -11.64
CA CYS A 686 9.78 -19.11 -11.87
C CYS A 686 9.15 -18.28 -10.74
N ILE A 687 9.90 -17.35 -10.16
CA ILE A 687 9.41 -16.48 -9.07
C ILE A 687 8.56 -15.33 -9.66
N THR A 688 7.50 -14.94 -8.95
CA THR A 688 6.52 -13.94 -9.39
C THR A 688 6.05 -13.05 -8.24
N GLY A 689 5.36 -11.94 -8.52
CA GLY A 689 4.84 -10.99 -7.53
C GLY A 689 3.61 -11.46 -6.73
N GLY A 690 3.41 -12.79 -6.65
CA GLY A 690 2.20 -13.43 -6.15
C GLY A 690 1.16 -13.72 -7.23
N ALA A 691 0.25 -14.65 -6.95
CA ALA A 691 -0.61 -15.32 -7.93
C ALA A 691 -1.38 -14.40 -8.90
N SER A 692 -1.87 -13.24 -8.45
CA SER A 692 -2.57 -12.29 -9.32
C SER A 692 -1.68 -11.62 -10.38
N GLN A 693 -0.40 -11.35 -10.06
CA GLN A 693 0.54 -10.86 -11.07
C GLN A 693 0.98 -12.01 -11.97
N ASN A 694 1.20 -13.20 -11.41
CA ASN A 694 1.55 -14.38 -12.18
C ASN A 694 0.49 -14.69 -13.26
N LEU A 695 -0.80 -14.63 -12.90
CA LEU A 695 -1.90 -14.81 -13.86
C LEU A 695 -1.80 -13.83 -15.04
N ALA A 696 -1.53 -12.55 -14.77
CA ALA A 696 -1.31 -11.55 -15.82
C ALA A 696 -0.08 -11.87 -16.68
N CYS A 697 1.06 -12.27 -16.07
CA CYS A 697 2.27 -12.66 -16.79
C CYS A 697 2.08 -13.94 -17.64
N ILE A 698 1.29 -14.92 -17.16
CA ILE A 698 0.92 -16.13 -17.90
C ILE A 698 0.09 -15.76 -19.13
N LEU A 699 -0.93 -14.91 -18.99
CA LEU A 699 -1.73 -14.43 -20.12
C LEU A 699 -0.90 -13.58 -21.10
N GLN A 700 -0.01 -12.72 -20.59
CA GLN A 700 0.92 -11.97 -21.43
C GLN A 700 1.81 -12.90 -22.28
N SER A 701 2.22 -14.04 -21.72
CA SER A 701 3.17 -15.00 -22.30
C SER A 701 2.57 -16.07 -23.21
N PHE A 702 1.45 -16.68 -22.80
CA PHE A 702 0.96 -17.96 -23.33
C PHE A 702 -0.42 -17.86 -24.00
N THR A 703 -1.04 -16.67 -24.06
CA THR A 703 -2.26 -16.44 -24.83
C THR A 703 -2.08 -15.31 -25.83
N ASP A 704 -2.90 -15.30 -26.88
CA ASP A 704 -3.00 -14.19 -27.83
C ASP A 704 -4.48 -13.94 -28.10
N PRO A 705 -4.99 -12.69 -28.06
CA PRO A 705 -6.40 -12.42 -28.26
C PRO A 705 -6.99 -12.92 -29.59
N LEU A 706 -6.21 -13.15 -30.66
CA LEU A 706 -6.67 -13.76 -31.92
C LEU A 706 -6.70 -15.30 -31.87
N TYR A 707 -5.64 -15.92 -31.35
CA TYR A 707 -5.45 -17.38 -31.36
C TYR A 707 -6.16 -18.09 -30.19
N THR A 708 -6.04 -17.52 -28.99
CA THR A 708 -6.73 -18.01 -27.80
C THR A 708 -8.19 -17.58 -27.88
N GLN A 709 -9.09 -18.54 -28.06
CA GLN A 709 -10.50 -18.29 -28.34
C GLN A 709 -11.29 -17.88 -27.09
N ASN A 710 -11.26 -18.73 -26.06
CA ASN A 710 -12.14 -18.68 -24.89
C ASN A 710 -11.34 -18.94 -23.60
N VAL A 711 -11.77 -18.30 -22.51
CA VAL A 711 -11.29 -18.55 -21.14
C VAL A 711 -12.41 -19.23 -20.35
N TRP A 712 -12.24 -20.52 -20.08
CA TRP A 712 -13.17 -21.29 -19.27
C TRP A 712 -12.86 -21.07 -17.79
N MET A 713 -13.85 -20.65 -17.00
CA MET A 713 -13.70 -20.35 -15.58
C MET A 713 -14.68 -21.17 -14.76
N VAL A 714 -14.18 -21.87 -13.75
CA VAL A 714 -15.02 -22.65 -12.82
C VAL A 714 -15.97 -21.71 -12.07
N ALA A 715 -17.26 -22.05 -12.07
CA ALA A 715 -18.33 -21.25 -11.51
C ALA A 715 -19.00 -21.98 -10.31
N PRO A 716 -19.07 -21.36 -9.12
CA PRO A 716 -18.66 -19.99 -8.82
C PRO A 716 -17.14 -19.84 -8.66
N CYS A 717 -16.63 -18.64 -8.95
CA CYS A 717 -15.22 -18.36 -9.18
C CYS A 717 -14.58 -17.41 -8.15
N TYR A 718 -13.25 -17.30 -8.19
CA TYR A 718 -12.55 -16.15 -7.61
C TYR A 718 -12.72 -14.93 -8.53
N PHE A 719 -13.82 -14.19 -8.35
CA PHE A 719 -14.24 -13.07 -9.20
C PHE A 719 -13.18 -12.00 -9.50
N LEU A 720 -12.23 -11.75 -8.60
CA LEU A 720 -11.12 -10.80 -8.83
C LEU A 720 -10.10 -11.29 -9.88
N ALA A 721 -10.21 -12.53 -10.37
CA ALA A 721 -9.51 -13.01 -11.55
C ALA A 721 -10.17 -12.55 -12.86
N CYS A 722 -11.50 -12.38 -12.92
CA CYS A 722 -12.24 -11.99 -14.13
C CYS A 722 -11.69 -10.69 -14.77
N PRO A 723 -11.41 -9.59 -14.01
CA PRO A 723 -10.77 -8.40 -14.57
C PRO A 723 -9.39 -8.68 -15.20
N ILE A 724 -8.60 -9.59 -14.63
CA ILE A 724 -7.24 -9.89 -15.13
C ILE A 724 -7.30 -10.56 -16.52
N PHE A 725 -8.33 -11.38 -16.78
CA PHE A 725 -8.61 -11.91 -18.12
C PHE A 725 -9.20 -10.85 -19.06
N ALA A 726 -10.08 -9.97 -18.56
CA ALA A 726 -10.64 -8.87 -19.35
C ALA A 726 -9.56 -7.90 -19.83
N ASP A 727 -8.68 -7.44 -18.93
CA ASP A 727 -7.52 -6.57 -19.21
C ASP A 727 -6.53 -7.22 -20.21
N ALA A 728 -6.44 -8.55 -20.22
CA ALA A 728 -5.65 -9.31 -21.19
C ALA A 728 -6.31 -9.48 -22.57
N GLY A 729 -7.50 -8.92 -22.79
CA GLY A 729 -8.24 -8.94 -24.07
C GLY A 729 -9.25 -10.08 -24.21
N PHE A 730 -9.68 -10.70 -23.10
CA PHE A 730 -10.69 -11.78 -23.08
C PHE A 730 -12.06 -11.33 -22.54
N ASP A 731 -12.32 -10.02 -22.48
CA ASP A 731 -13.66 -9.49 -22.21
C ASP A 731 -14.69 -10.03 -23.22
N GLY A 732 -15.89 -10.34 -22.73
CA GLY A 732 -16.94 -11.06 -23.48
C GLY A 732 -16.59 -12.52 -23.87
N ARG A 733 -15.40 -13.03 -23.54
CA ARG A 733 -14.89 -14.38 -23.91
C ARG A 733 -14.51 -15.24 -22.69
N LEU A 734 -14.88 -14.77 -21.50
CA LEU A 734 -14.97 -15.61 -20.31
C LEU A 734 -16.18 -16.53 -20.48
N LYS A 735 -16.07 -17.79 -20.06
CA LYS A 735 -17.11 -18.81 -20.19
C LYS A 735 -17.26 -19.58 -18.87
N ALA A 736 -18.44 -19.58 -18.29
CA ALA A 736 -18.70 -20.23 -17.02
C ALA A 736 -18.76 -21.75 -17.20
N VAL A 737 -18.13 -22.49 -16.28
CA VAL A 737 -18.23 -23.95 -16.18
C VAL A 737 -18.73 -24.30 -14.78
N PRO A 738 -19.97 -24.77 -14.61
CA PRO A 738 -20.51 -25.13 -13.30
C PRO A 738 -19.64 -26.14 -12.53
N GLU A 739 -19.66 -26.08 -11.20
CA GLU A 739 -19.13 -27.14 -10.35
C GLU A 739 -20.19 -28.18 -9.95
N ASP A 740 -19.88 -29.47 -10.09
CA ASP A 740 -20.58 -30.57 -9.42
C ASP A 740 -19.98 -30.87 -8.02
N ASN A 741 -20.24 -32.05 -7.46
CA ASN A 741 -19.75 -32.43 -6.13
C ASN A 741 -18.21 -32.57 -6.04
N GLU A 742 -17.53 -32.94 -7.14
CA GLU A 742 -16.08 -33.14 -7.24
C GLU A 742 -15.32 -31.89 -7.74
N GLY A 743 -16.00 -30.78 -7.99
CA GLY A 743 -15.41 -29.58 -8.61
C GLY A 743 -15.93 -29.37 -10.02
N ILE A 744 -15.07 -28.94 -10.96
CA ILE A 744 -15.46 -28.60 -12.35
C ILE A 744 -16.25 -29.71 -13.06
N ASP A 745 -17.40 -29.38 -13.65
CA ASP A 745 -18.15 -30.27 -14.54
C ASP A 745 -17.37 -30.50 -15.86
N LEU A 746 -16.82 -31.70 -16.03
CA LEU A 746 -16.07 -32.09 -17.22
C LEU A 746 -16.97 -32.39 -18.43
N GLU A 747 -18.23 -32.73 -18.22
CA GLU A 747 -19.20 -33.01 -19.27
C GLU A 747 -19.69 -31.72 -19.91
N TYR A 748 -19.92 -30.69 -19.08
CA TYR A 748 -20.19 -29.32 -19.53
C TYR A 748 -18.96 -28.73 -20.24
N LEU A 749 -17.77 -28.80 -19.62
CA LEU A 749 -16.54 -28.27 -20.21
C LEU A 749 -16.22 -28.90 -21.57
N ARG A 750 -16.34 -30.22 -21.71
CA ARG A 750 -16.04 -30.90 -22.98
C ARG A 750 -16.95 -30.44 -24.11
N LYS A 751 -18.27 -30.33 -23.85
CA LYS A 751 -19.24 -29.80 -24.83
C LYS A 751 -18.91 -28.36 -25.23
N GLY A 752 -18.47 -27.53 -24.28
CA GLY A 752 -17.99 -26.17 -24.56
C GLY A 752 -16.75 -26.15 -25.46
N LEU A 753 -15.74 -26.97 -25.14
CA LEU A 753 -14.50 -27.09 -25.92
C LEU A 753 -14.72 -27.67 -27.33
N GLU A 754 -15.63 -28.63 -27.48
CA GLU A 754 -16.04 -29.19 -28.77
C GLU A 754 -16.81 -28.15 -29.61
N ALA A 755 -17.74 -27.41 -29.00
CA ALA A 755 -18.55 -26.40 -29.68
C ALA A 755 -17.77 -25.14 -30.10
N ALA A 756 -16.65 -24.83 -29.45
CA ALA A 756 -15.79 -23.70 -29.80
C ALA A 756 -15.12 -23.85 -31.17
N GLY A 757 -14.85 -25.10 -31.60
CA GLY A 757 -14.21 -25.40 -32.88
C GLY A 757 -12.73 -25.01 -32.93
N LYS A 758 -12.15 -25.00 -34.14
CA LYS A 758 -10.69 -24.80 -34.31
C LYS A 758 -10.23 -23.33 -34.22
N GLY A 759 -11.13 -22.37 -34.45
CA GLY A 759 -10.78 -20.94 -34.50
C GLY A 759 -9.95 -20.58 -35.75
N SER A 760 -9.24 -19.45 -35.70
CA SER A 760 -8.17 -19.13 -36.66
C SER A 760 -6.81 -19.57 -36.12
N ASP A 761 -5.82 -19.66 -37.01
CA ASP A 761 -4.40 -19.81 -36.68
C ASP A 761 -3.65 -18.47 -36.69
N ASP A 762 -4.36 -17.35 -36.92
CA ASP A 762 -3.81 -15.99 -36.84
C ASP A 762 -3.35 -15.63 -35.42
N HIS A 763 -2.17 -15.00 -35.31
CA HIS A 763 -1.62 -14.49 -34.05
C HIS A 763 -0.89 -13.15 -34.25
N PHE A 764 -0.98 -12.23 -33.30
CA PHE A 764 -0.17 -11.00 -33.29
C PHE A 764 1.18 -11.21 -32.59
N LYS A 765 1.23 -12.05 -31.54
CA LYS A 765 2.41 -12.29 -30.72
C LYS A 765 3.36 -13.30 -31.37
N GLN A 766 4.58 -12.86 -31.68
CA GLN A 766 5.67 -13.78 -32.03
C GLN A 766 6.15 -14.54 -30.78
N ALA A 767 5.59 -15.73 -30.55
CA ALA A 767 5.85 -16.58 -29.37
C ALA A 767 7.25 -17.25 -29.35
N LYS A 768 8.32 -16.50 -29.64
CA LYS A 768 9.70 -17.00 -29.54
C LYS A 768 9.99 -17.44 -28.10
N LYS A 769 10.44 -18.69 -27.94
CA LYS A 769 10.60 -19.42 -26.65
C LYS A 769 9.29 -19.70 -25.88
N ARG A 770 8.10 -19.63 -26.50
CA ARG A 770 6.80 -19.85 -25.83
C ARG A 770 5.85 -20.68 -26.68
N LYS A 771 4.73 -21.09 -26.07
CA LYS A 771 3.57 -21.69 -26.73
C LYS A 771 2.36 -20.77 -26.56
N LEU A 772 1.56 -20.61 -27.61
CA LEU A 772 0.20 -20.05 -27.48
C LEU A 772 -0.79 -21.22 -27.37
N TYR A 773 -1.80 -21.09 -26.51
CA TYR A 773 -2.84 -22.11 -26.29
C TYR A 773 -4.19 -21.63 -26.84
N ARG A 774 -4.97 -22.53 -27.46
CA ARG A 774 -6.30 -22.17 -28.02
C ARG A 774 -7.34 -21.85 -26.96
N HIS A 775 -7.20 -22.46 -25.78
CA HIS A 775 -8.06 -22.20 -24.63
C HIS A 775 -7.26 -22.00 -23.35
N VAL A 776 -7.85 -21.30 -22.39
CA VAL A 776 -7.41 -21.30 -20.99
C VAL A 776 -8.53 -21.87 -20.14
N ILE A 777 -8.18 -22.65 -19.11
CA ILE A 777 -9.10 -23.14 -18.10
C ILE A 777 -8.54 -22.70 -16.74
N TYR A 778 -9.29 -21.87 -16.01
CA TYR A 778 -8.88 -21.31 -14.72
C TYR A 778 -9.72 -21.89 -13.57
N LEU A 779 -9.03 -22.35 -12.52
CA LEU A 779 -9.64 -23.00 -11.37
C LEU A 779 -8.79 -22.94 -10.10
N VAL A 780 -9.42 -23.25 -8.95
CA VAL A 780 -8.78 -23.45 -7.65
C VAL A 780 -8.98 -24.92 -7.26
N PRO A 781 -8.02 -25.85 -7.51
CA PRO A 781 -8.25 -27.29 -7.36
C PRO A 781 -8.43 -27.80 -5.93
N THR A 782 -7.98 -27.02 -4.94
CA THR A 782 -7.94 -27.42 -3.52
C THR A 782 -8.58 -26.32 -2.68
N CYS A 783 -9.59 -26.66 -1.87
CA CYS A 783 -10.33 -25.73 -1.01
C CYS A 783 -10.81 -24.45 -1.75
N SER A 784 -11.49 -24.68 -2.88
CA SER A 784 -11.96 -23.70 -3.88
C SER A 784 -12.56 -22.41 -3.30
N ASN A 785 -12.33 -21.29 -3.98
CA ASN A 785 -12.91 -20.01 -3.63
C ASN A 785 -14.03 -19.69 -4.63
N PRO A 786 -15.32 -19.72 -4.23
CA PRO A 786 -15.81 -19.59 -2.86
C PRO A 786 -16.21 -20.91 -2.15
N THR A 787 -16.30 -22.03 -2.86
CA THR A 787 -17.11 -23.21 -2.45
C THR A 787 -16.51 -24.14 -1.42
N GLY A 788 -15.21 -24.00 -1.11
CA GLY A 788 -14.46 -24.89 -0.22
C GLY A 788 -14.17 -26.29 -0.78
N LYS A 789 -14.54 -26.59 -2.03
CA LYS A 789 -14.33 -27.91 -2.64
C LYS A 789 -12.86 -28.22 -2.88
N THR A 790 -12.45 -29.46 -2.63
CA THR A 790 -11.18 -30.02 -3.14
C THR A 790 -11.50 -31.06 -4.21
N MET A 791 -10.88 -30.90 -5.38
CA MET A 791 -11.10 -31.75 -6.54
C MET A 791 -10.52 -33.15 -6.34
N SER A 792 -11.31 -34.19 -6.64
CA SER A 792 -10.91 -35.59 -6.47
C SER A 792 -9.74 -35.97 -7.39
N LEU A 793 -8.99 -37.00 -7.00
CA LEU A 793 -7.83 -37.48 -7.75
C LEU A 793 -8.20 -37.87 -9.19
N ARG A 794 -9.29 -38.63 -9.37
CA ARG A 794 -9.81 -38.99 -10.69
C ARG A 794 -10.17 -37.76 -11.53
N ARG A 795 -10.91 -36.82 -10.94
CA ARG A 795 -11.34 -35.58 -11.62
C ARG A 795 -10.15 -34.75 -12.10
N ARG A 796 -9.04 -34.72 -11.34
CA ARG A 796 -7.76 -34.10 -11.73
C ARG A 796 -7.13 -34.75 -12.97
N TYR A 797 -7.07 -36.09 -13.03
CA TYR A 797 -6.56 -36.82 -14.21
C TYR A 797 -7.41 -36.59 -15.47
N ASP A 798 -8.73 -36.69 -15.35
CA ASP A 798 -9.63 -36.58 -16.49
C ASP A 798 -9.67 -35.12 -17.03
N LEU A 799 -9.50 -34.12 -16.17
CA LEU A 799 -9.31 -32.71 -16.56
C LEU A 799 -8.02 -32.49 -17.36
N VAL A 800 -6.88 -33.05 -16.93
CA VAL A 800 -5.59 -32.90 -17.62
C VAL A 800 -5.61 -33.60 -19.00
N ARG A 801 -6.23 -34.78 -19.08
CA ARG A 801 -6.45 -35.50 -20.35
C ARG A 801 -7.26 -34.65 -21.34
N LEU A 802 -8.37 -34.05 -20.88
CA LEU A 802 -9.22 -33.17 -21.69
C LEU A 802 -8.48 -31.89 -22.13
N ALA A 803 -7.72 -31.25 -21.23
CA ALA A 803 -6.95 -30.05 -21.55
C ALA A 803 -5.90 -30.29 -22.64
N ARG A 804 -5.22 -31.44 -22.62
CA ARG A 804 -4.28 -31.86 -23.67
C ARG A 804 -4.96 -32.13 -25.02
N GLN A 805 -6.17 -32.68 -25.02
CA GLN A 805 -6.93 -32.98 -26.24
C GLN A 805 -7.34 -31.72 -27.01
N HIS A 806 -7.65 -30.62 -26.30
CA HIS A 806 -8.16 -29.37 -26.89
C HIS A 806 -7.15 -28.22 -26.92
N ASP A 807 -5.86 -28.47 -26.69
CA ASP A 807 -4.81 -27.43 -26.62
C ASP A 807 -5.12 -26.32 -25.58
N ALA A 808 -5.64 -26.71 -24.43
CA ALA A 808 -5.99 -25.80 -23.34
C ALA A 808 -4.89 -25.71 -22.27
N LEU A 809 -4.64 -24.50 -21.75
CA LEU A 809 -3.78 -24.30 -20.57
C LEU A 809 -4.62 -24.31 -19.28
N LEU A 810 -4.35 -25.27 -18.41
CA LEU A 810 -4.87 -25.30 -17.03
C LEU A 810 -4.03 -24.35 -16.15
N ILE A 811 -4.66 -23.31 -15.63
CA ILE A 811 -4.07 -22.42 -14.62
C ILE A 811 -4.71 -22.73 -13.27
N ALA A 812 -3.93 -23.35 -12.38
CA ALA A 812 -4.35 -23.81 -11.07
C ALA A 812 -3.89 -22.86 -9.96
N ASP A 813 -4.82 -22.15 -9.32
CA ASP A 813 -4.54 -21.28 -8.16
C ASP A 813 -4.39 -22.14 -6.88
N ASP A 814 -3.29 -22.89 -6.77
CA ASP A 814 -2.94 -23.79 -5.65
C ASP A 814 -2.54 -23.02 -4.35
N VAL A 815 -3.17 -21.87 -4.09
CA VAL A 815 -2.83 -20.94 -3.00
C VAL A 815 -3.39 -21.35 -1.63
N TYR A 816 -4.07 -22.50 -1.55
CA TYR A 816 -4.75 -23.00 -0.35
C TYR A 816 -4.30 -24.40 0.11
N ASP A 817 -3.48 -25.13 -0.67
CA ASP A 817 -3.12 -26.53 -0.42
C ASP A 817 -2.48 -26.77 0.97
N PHE A 818 -1.63 -25.83 1.42
CA PHE A 818 -0.97 -25.84 2.72
C PHE A 818 -1.86 -25.45 3.91
N LEU A 819 -3.14 -25.15 3.66
CA LEU A 819 -4.09 -24.64 4.65
C LEU A 819 -5.20 -25.68 4.94
N GLN A 820 -4.81 -26.95 5.06
CA GLN A 820 -5.70 -28.09 5.32
C GLN A 820 -5.44 -28.74 6.69
N TRP A 821 -6.49 -29.27 7.32
CA TRP A 821 -6.45 -29.92 8.64
C TRP A 821 -7.53 -31.02 8.75
N PRO A 822 -7.36 -32.03 9.64
CA PRO A 822 -8.33 -33.10 9.80
C PRO A 822 -9.52 -32.64 10.66
N ARG A 823 -10.71 -33.20 10.41
CA ARG A 823 -11.91 -32.98 11.25
C ARG A 823 -12.02 -33.97 12.41
N THR A 824 -11.51 -35.19 12.25
CA THR A 824 -11.85 -36.36 13.08
C THR A 824 -11.00 -36.55 14.33
N HIS A 825 -9.89 -35.83 14.47
CA HIS A 825 -9.02 -35.93 15.65
C HIS A 825 -9.07 -34.65 16.49
N ALA A 826 -9.40 -34.79 17.77
CA ALA A 826 -8.96 -33.82 18.77
C ALA A 826 -7.42 -33.91 18.84
N PRO A 827 -6.68 -32.79 18.80
CA PRO A 827 -5.23 -32.85 18.79
C PRO A 827 -4.71 -33.36 20.14
N THR A 828 -4.28 -34.63 20.17
CA THR A 828 -3.31 -35.12 21.14
C THR A 828 -1.98 -34.43 20.87
N ASP A 829 -1.38 -33.81 21.89
CA ASP A 829 -0.15 -33.03 21.75
C ASP A 829 0.98 -33.84 21.08
N GLY A 830 1.29 -33.52 19.82
CA GLY A 830 2.43 -34.06 19.09
C GLY A 830 2.13 -34.57 17.67
N ASP A 831 0.90 -35.00 17.36
CA ASP A 831 0.59 -35.57 16.04
C ASP A 831 0.32 -34.47 14.99
N ALA A 832 1.37 -34.11 14.26
CA ALA A 832 1.35 -33.09 13.21
C ALA A 832 1.05 -33.65 11.80
N SER A 833 0.64 -34.92 11.70
CA SER A 833 0.48 -35.63 10.42
C SER A 833 -0.45 -34.91 9.43
N TYR A 834 0.02 -34.79 8.19
CA TYR A 834 -0.84 -34.56 7.02
C TYR A 834 -1.20 -35.94 6.44
N PRO A 835 -2.41 -36.48 6.65
CA PRO A 835 -2.81 -37.70 5.97
C PRO A 835 -2.77 -37.47 4.44
N PRO A 836 -2.42 -38.50 3.64
CA PRO A 836 -2.33 -38.41 2.19
C PRO A 836 -3.59 -37.90 1.48
N SER A 837 -4.77 -38.02 2.08
CA SER A 837 -6.02 -37.38 1.62
C SER A 837 -5.98 -35.83 1.53
N MET A 838 -5.03 -35.17 2.22
CA MET A 838 -4.73 -33.73 2.06
C MET A 838 -3.68 -33.46 0.98
N ARG A 839 -2.76 -34.40 0.78
CA ARG A 839 -1.59 -34.30 -0.10
C ARG A 839 -1.92 -34.86 -1.50
N LEU A 840 -2.98 -34.38 -2.14
CA LEU A 840 -3.27 -34.78 -3.53
C LEU A 840 -2.23 -34.17 -4.50
N PRO A 841 -1.72 -34.93 -5.49
CA PRO A 841 -0.87 -34.34 -6.53
C PRO A 841 -1.63 -33.28 -7.35
N ARG A 842 -0.89 -32.26 -7.81
CA ARG A 842 -1.45 -31.13 -8.55
C ARG A 842 -1.62 -31.47 -10.04
N LEU A 843 -2.35 -30.62 -10.76
CA LEU A 843 -2.54 -30.76 -12.20
C LEU A 843 -1.21 -30.72 -12.97
N VAL A 844 -0.22 -29.94 -12.52
CA VAL A 844 1.13 -29.90 -13.11
C VAL A 844 1.91 -31.21 -12.94
N ASP A 845 1.77 -31.87 -11.78
CA ASP A 845 2.48 -33.13 -11.51
C ASP A 845 1.84 -34.28 -12.30
N ILE A 846 0.51 -34.27 -12.42
CA ILE A 846 -0.27 -35.21 -13.24
C ILE A 846 0.02 -35.03 -14.74
N ASP A 847 0.08 -33.79 -15.25
CA ASP A 847 0.41 -33.50 -16.65
C ASP A 847 1.80 -34.05 -17.03
N ARG A 848 2.78 -33.88 -16.14
CA ARG A 848 4.12 -34.47 -16.28
C ARG A 848 4.10 -35.99 -16.24
N ALA A 849 3.41 -36.61 -15.28
CA ALA A 849 3.33 -38.06 -15.14
C ALA A 849 2.63 -38.75 -16.33
N LEU A 850 1.71 -38.04 -16.99
CA LEU A 850 1.12 -38.43 -18.29
C LEU A 850 2.07 -38.21 -19.49
N GLY A 851 3.39 -38.14 -19.26
CA GLY A 851 4.42 -38.21 -20.30
C GLY A 851 4.68 -36.90 -21.08
N VAL A 852 4.74 -35.75 -20.40
CA VAL A 852 5.21 -34.49 -21.02
C VAL A 852 6.74 -34.44 -21.04
N PRO A 853 7.41 -34.40 -22.22
CA PRO A 853 8.86 -34.29 -22.30
C PRO A 853 9.37 -32.95 -21.73
N PRO A 854 10.60 -32.87 -21.18
CA PRO A 854 11.14 -31.62 -20.60
C PRO A 854 11.21 -30.41 -21.56
N SER A 855 11.28 -30.67 -22.87
CA SER A 855 11.27 -29.67 -23.94
C SER A 855 9.87 -29.20 -24.34
N SER A 856 8.81 -29.88 -23.90
CA SER A 856 7.42 -29.48 -24.13
C SER A 856 6.94 -28.53 -23.04
N PHE A 857 6.13 -27.55 -23.43
CA PHE A 857 5.50 -26.61 -22.49
C PHE A 857 4.48 -27.29 -21.56
N GLY A 858 3.95 -28.46 -21.94
CA GLY A 858 2.84 -29.10 -21.21
C GLY A 858 1.51 -28.36 -21.39
N ASN A 859 0.55 -28.69 -20.53
CA ASN A 859 -0.80 -28.14 -20.53
C ASN A 859 -1.30 -27.71 -19.13
N ALA A 860 -0.49 -27.83 -18.07
CA ALA A 860 -0.83 -27.33 -16.73
C ALA A 860 0.28 -26.51 -16.06
N VAL A 861 -0.13 -25.46 -15.33
CA VAL A 861 0.72 -24.63 -14.47
C VAL A 861 0.10 -24.46 -13.08
N SER A 862 0.91 -24.67 -12.04
CA SER A 862 0.60 -24.35 -10.65
C SER A 862 0.94 -22.90 -10.35
N ASN A 863 -0.01 -22.14 -9.80
CA ASN A 863 0.09 -20.71 -9.51
C ASN A 863 0.09 -20.46 -7.99
N GLY A 864 1.28 -20.54 -7.38
CA GLY A 864 1.45 -20.45 -5.93
C GLY A 864 1.74 -19.04 -5.42
N SER A 865 1.49 -18.81 -4.13
CA SER A 865 1.71 -17.49 -3.51
C SER A 865 1.93 -17.55 -2.01
N PHE A 866 2.94 -16.83 -1.52
CA PHE A 866 3.17 -16.64 -0.09
C PHE A 866 2.11 -15.75 0.59
N SER A 867 1.14 -15.22 -0.17
CA SER A 867 0.09 -14.30 0.31
C SER A 867 -0.82 -14.89 1.40
N LYS A 868 -1.00 -16.22 1.44
CA LYS A 868 -1.90 -16.90 2.39
C LYS A 868 -1.17 -17.58 3.56
N ILE A 869 0.16 -17.72 3.46
CA ILE A 869 1.02 -18.51 4.36
C ILE A 869 2.10 -17.66 5.08
N VAL A 870 2.53 -16.55 4.47
CA VAL A 870 3.42 -15.53 5.08
C VAL A 870 2.70 -14.18 5.17
N GLY A 871 2.08 -13.71 4.08
CA GLY A 871 1.15 -12.57 4.15
C GLY A 871 1.01 -11.80 2.83
N PRO A 872 -0.14 -11.13 2.56
CA PRO A 872 -0.43 -10.54 1.25
C PRO A 872 0.51 -9.40 0.82
N GLY A 873 1.19 -8.78 1.80
CA GLY A 873 2.11 -7.66 1.60
C GLY A 873 3.52 -8.05 1.14
N VAL A 874 3.92 -9.32 1.20
CA VAL A 874 5.28 -9.72 0.75
C VAL A 874 5.43 -9.64 -0.77
N ARG A 875 4.31 -9.65 -1.51
CA ARG A 875 4.27 -9.60 -2.99
C ARG A 875 5.19 -10.63 -3.65
N THR A 876 5.19 -11.86 -3.15
CA THR A 876 5.98 -12.98 -3.69
C THR A 876 5.11 -14.22 -3.89
N GLY A 877 5.39 -14.97 -4.94
CA GLY A 877 4.79 -16.25 -5.30
C GLY A 877 5.63 -16.93 -6.38
N TRP A 878 5.05 -17.93 -7.03
CA TRP A 878 5.73 -18.69 -8.08
C TRP A 878 4.76 -19.23 -9.13
N ALA A 879 5.28 -19.42 -10.33
CA ALA A 879 4.72 -20.37 -11.29
C ALA A 879 5.55 -21.66 -11.22
N GLU A 880 4.87 -22.80 -11.30
CA GLU A 880 5.53 -24.08 -11.54
C GLU A 880 4.88 -24.83 -12.71
N GLY A 881 5.70 -25.30 -13.64
CA GLY A 881 5.24 -25.98 -14.86
C GLY A 881 6.20 -27.05 -15.37
N SER A 882 6.27 -27.20 -16.69
CA SER A 882 7.43 -27.79 -17.35
C SER A 882 8.64 -26.84 -17.31
N PRO A 883 9.88 -27.31 -17.52
CA PRO A 883 11.05 -26.45 -17.63
C PRO A 883 10.93 -25.46 -18.80
N ALA A 884 10.35 -25.90 -19.93
CA ALA A 884 10.03 -25.05 -21.07
C ALA A 884 9.02 -23.95 -20.71
N PHE A 885 7.98 -24.24 -19.91
CA PHE A 885 7.01 -23.24 -19.44
C PHE A 885 7.65 -22.24 -18.47
N ALA A 886 8.42 -22.69 -17.49
CA ALA A 886 9.08 -21.82 -16.53
C ALA A 886 10.07 -20.85 -17.22
N CYS A 887 10.83 -21.35 -18.19
CA CYS A 887 11.66 -20.54 -19.08
C CYS A 887 10.81 -19.60 -19.95
N GLY A 888 9.76 -20.10 -20.59
CA GLY A 888 8.85 -19.30 -21.42
C GLY A 888 8.14 -18.17 -20.65
N LEU A 889 7.94 -18.31 -19.35
CA LEU A 889 7.40 -17.28 -18.46
C LEU A 889 8.47 -16.29 -18.00
N SER A 890 9.65 -16.76 -17.61
CA SER A 890 10.75 -15.89 -17.16
C SER A 890 11.19 -14.92 -18.26
N GLN A 891 11.12 -15.35 -19.52
CA GLN A 891 11.45 -14.53 -20.70
C GLN A 891 10.44 -13.41 -21.03
N THR A 892 9.51 -13.07 -20.14
CA THR A 892 8.54 -11.97 -20.34
C THR A 892 9.24 -10.61 -20.39
N GLY A 893 8.83 -9.71 -21.29
CA GLY A 893 9.53 -8.43 -21.49
C GLY A 893 9.62 -7.55 -20.22
N SER A 894 8.60 -7.60 -19.37
CA SER A 894 8.62 -6.94 -18.04
C SER A 894 9.61 -7.56 -17.05
N THR A 895 10.00 -8.82 -17.26
CA THR A 895 10.94 -9.58 -16.44
C THR A 895 12.37 -9.40 -16.97
N CYS A 896 12.60 -9.62 -18.27
CA CYS A 896 13.92 -9.43 -18.89
C CYS A 896 14.47 -7.99 -18.80
N SER A 897 13.64 -7.02 -18.43
CA SER A 897 14.07 -5.63 -18.19
C SER A 897 14.74 -5.40 -16.83
N GLY A 898 14.71 -6.36 -15.90
CA GLY A 898 15.27 -6.18 -14.54
C GLY A 898 15.28 -7.42 -13.63
N GLY A 899 15.04 -8.62 -14.16
CA GLY A 899 14.86 -9.85 -13.39
C GLY A 899 13.46 -10.04 -12.85
N ALA A 900 13.28 -11.07 -12.01
CA ALA A 900 11.98 -11.37 -11.41
C ALA A 900 11.49 -10.27 -10.44
N PRO A 901 10.17 -10.07 -10.35
CA PRO A 901 9.57 -9.10 -9.42
C PRO A 901 9.86 -9.46 -7.96
N SER A 902 9.95 -8.43 -7.11
CA SER A 902 10.06 -8.53 -5.65
C SER A 902 11.33 -9.25 -5.13
N GLN A 903 12.46 -9.16 -5.84
CA GLN A 903 13.76 -9.77 -5.50
C GLN A 903 14.14 -9.69 -4.00
N LEU A 904 14.04 -8.51 -3.36
CA LEU A 904 14.27 -8.34 -1.92
C LEU A 904 13.34 -9.21 -1.06
N ALA A 905 12.04 -9.21 -1.35
CA ALA A 905 11.10 -10.06 -0.61
C ALA A 905 11.30 -11.55 -0.92
N ALA A 906 11.76 -11.90 -2.12
CA ALA A 906 12.16 -13.26 -2.46
C ALA A 906 13.36 -13.74 -1.62
N MET A 907 14.36 -12.89 -1.38
CA MET A 907 15.47 -13.16 -0.46
C MET A 907 14.99 -13.38 0.98
N LEU A 908 14.05 -12.55 1.48
CA LEU A 908 13.48 -12.73 2.83
C LEU A 908 12.71 -14.06 2.96
N VAL A 909 11.97 -14.45 1.93
CA VAL A 909 11.20 -15.70 1.93
C VAL A 909 12.10 -16.93 1.77
N ALA A 910 13.21 -16.83 1.02
CA ALA A 910 14.21 -17.90 0.91
C ALA A 910 14.76 -18.29 2.30
N GLU A 911 15.13 -17.30 3.11
CA GLU A 911 15.56 -17.53 4.49
C GLU A 911 14.46 -18.15 5.37
N LEU A 912 13.19 -17.74 5.20
CA LEU A 912 12.08 -18.31 5.96
C LEU A 912 11.80 -19.79 5.62
N LEU A 913 12.04 -20.20 4.36
CA LEU A 913 11.97 -21.59 3.94
C LEU A 913 13.19 -22.38 4.46
N ALA A 914 14.41 -21.92 4.16
CA ALA A 914 15.66 -22.59 4.54
C ALA A 914 15.85 -22.74 6.06
N SER A 915 15.26 -21.84 6.87
CA SER A 915 15.25 -21.95 8.33
C SER A 915 14.04 -22.73 8.89
N GLY A 916 13.18 -23.29 8.04
CA GLY A 916 11.97 -24.04 8.40
C GLY A 916 10.90 -23.20 9.12
N GLN A 917 10.99 -21.86 9.06
CA GLN A 917 10.06 -20.97 9.77
C GLN A 917 8.68 -20.95 9.11
N VAL A 918 8.58 -21.07 7.77
CA VAL A 918 7.28 -21.20 7.07
C VAL A 918 6.54 -22.44 7.58
N GLN A 919 7.18 -23.60 7.55
CA GLN A 919 6.56 -24.88 7.94
C GLN A 919 6.13 -24.85 9.41
N ARG A 920 7.03 -24.48 10.34
CA ARG A 920 6.70 -24.35 11.77
C ARG A 920 5.59 -23.34 12.04
N HIS A 921 5.52 -22.23 11.30
CA HIS A 921 4.43 -21.25 11.44
C HIS A 921 3.10 -21.71 10.83
N LEU A 922 3.12 -22.58 9.81
CA LEU A 922 1.92 -23.27 9.34
C LEU A 922 1.40 -24.22 10.41
N ASP A 923 2.27 -25.08 10.93
CA ASP A 923 1.88 -26.20 11.78
C ASP A 923 1.58 -25.80 13.23
N GLU A 924 2.41 -24.97 13.87
CA GLU A 924 2.22 -24.54 15.26
C GLU A 924 1.06 -23.54 15.43
N LYS A 925 0.74 -22.77 14.37
CA LYS A 925 -0.05 -21.52 14.50
C LYS A 925 -1.15 -21.39 13.46
N THR A 926 -0.82 -21.48 12.17
CA THR A 926 -1.78 -21.12 11.11
C THR A 926 -2.89 -22.17 10.97
N ARG A 927 -2.54 -23.45 10.75
CA ARG A 927 -3.52 -24.54 10.59
C ARG A 927 -4.38 -24.73 11.86
N PRO A 928 -3.82 -24.78 13.09
CA PRO A 928 -4.63 -24.91 14.30
C PRO A 928 -5.57 -23.73 14.57
N ALA A 929 -5.18 -22.50 14.20
CA ALA A 929 -6.00 -21.31 14.42
C ALA A 929 -7.06 -21.06 13.33
N LEU A 930 -6.88 -21.62 12.13
CA LEU A 930 -7.95 -21.71 11.13
C LEU A 930 -8.94 -22.82 11.51
N ALA A 931 -8.45 -23.99 11.93
CA ALA A 931 -9.29 -25.11 12.37
C ALA A 931 -10.26 -24.75 13.50
N ARG A 932 -9.81 -23.97 14.50
CA ARG A 932 -10.69 -23.47 15.57
C ARG A 932 -11.75 -22.48 15.06
N ARG A 933 -11.36 -21.45 14.30
CA ARG A 933 -12.30 -20.47 13.74
C ARG A 933 -13.33 -21.11 12.80
N HIS A 934 -12.91 -22.08 11.98
CA HIS A 934 -13.81 -22.88 11.16
C HIS A 934 -14.80 -23.67 12.02
N ARG A 935 -14.33 -24.38 13.07
CA ARG A 935 -15.22 -25.12 13.99
C ARG A 935 -16.25 -24.19 14.64
N ALA A 936 -15.80 -23.07 15.21
CA ALA A 936 -16.66 -22.08 15.86
C ALA A 936 -17.67 -21.45 14.88
N MET A 937 -17.26 -21.19 13.62
CA MET A 937 -18.17 -20.75 12.56
C MET A 937 -19.23 -21.82 12.25
N MET A 938 -18.83 -23.08 12.08
CA MET A 938 -19.76 -24.18 11.76
C MET A 938 -20.75 -24.45 12.91
N GLU A 939 -20.29 -24.45 14.16
CA GLU A 939 -21.15 -24.56 15.35
C GLU A 939 -22.16 -23.39 15.44
N ALA A 940 -21.71 -22.16 15.18
CA ALA A 940 -22.59 -20.99 15.13
C ALA A 940 -23.58 -21.03 13.96
N ILE A 941 -23.19 -21.58 12.79
CA ILE A 941 -24.07 -21.75 11.63
C ILE A 941 -25.16 -22.78 11.95
N ALA A 942 -24.80 -23.89 12.61
CA ALA A 942 -25.77 -24.88 13.07
C ALA A 942 -26.80 -24.28 14.06
N GLU A 943 -26.33 -23.55 15.08
CA GLU A 943 -27.19 -22.97 16.10
C GLU A 943 -28.06 -21.81 15.59
N HIS A 944 -27.48 -20.89 14.81
CA HIS A 944 -28.13 -19.60 14.50
C HIS A 944 -28.63 -19.47 13.06
N VAL A 945 -28.23 -20.35 12.13
CA VAL A 945 -28.71 -20.33 10.74
C VAL A 945 -29.55 -21.57 10.42
N GLN A 946 -29.01 -22.78 10.65
CA GLN A 946 -29.72 -24.02 10.31
C GLN A 946 -30.95 -24.26 11.20
N LYS A 947 -30.85 -24.12 12.53
CA LYS A 947 -32.05 -24.30 13.40
C LYS A 947 -33.17 -23.30 13.10
N PRO A 948 -32.95 -21.98 12.95
CA PRO A 948 -34.06 -21.04 12.72
C PRO A 948 -34.66 -21.13 11.31
N LEU A 949 -33.83 -21.36 10.28
CA LEU A 949 -34.34 -21.56 8.92
C LEU A 949 -34.98 -22.94 8.72
N GLY A 950 -34.62 -23.92 9.54
CA GLY A 950 -34.92 -25.33 9.34
C GLY A 950 -33.76 -26.00 8.59
N GLY A 951 -33.55 -27.30 8.83
CA GLY A 951 -32.38 -28.07 8.37
C GLY A 951 -32.24 -28.28 6.85
N THR A 952 -32.91 -27.46 6.03
CA THR A 952 -32.78 -27.42 4.57
C THR A 952 -31.54 -26.64 4.09
N VAL A 953 -30.90 -25.86 4.96
CA VAL A 953 -29.61 -25.21 4.68
C VAL A 953 -28.50 -26.23 4.76
N ALA A 954 -28.15 -26.83 3.63
CA ALA A 954 -26.98 -27.68 3.50
C ALA A 954 -25.69 -26.84 3.55
N VAL A 955 -24.75 -27.25 4.40
CA VAL A 955 -23.43 -26.62 4.56
C VAL A 955 -22.37 -27.69 4.38
N ARG A 956 -21.34 -27.43 3.58
CA ARG A 956 -20.29 -28.42 3.27
C ARG A 956 -19.47 -28.77 4.52
N GLU A 957 -19.51 -30.04 4.93
CA GLU A 957 -18.71 -30.52 6.06
C GLU A 957 -17.25 -30.83 5.70
N SER A 958 -16.97 -31.40 4.53
CA SER A 958 -15.63 -31.86 4.12
C SER A 958 -15.22 -31.16 2.81
N SER A 959 -13.97 -30.73 2.68
CA SER A 959 -13.49 -30.05 1.45
C SER A 959 -13.45 -31.04 0.28
N LEU A 960 -12.75 -32.16 0.47
CA LEU A 960 -12.84 -33.38 -0.34
C LEU A 960 -13.92 -34.29 0.26
N ASP A 961 -14.86 -34.79 -0.54
CA ASP A 961 -15.96 -35.62 -0.02
C ASP A 961 -15.47 -36.96 0.57
N GLY A 962 -16.15 -37.47 1.59
CA GLY A 962 -15.77 -38.67 2.35
C GLY A 962 -14.47 -38.61 3.17
N ALA A 963 -13.54 -37.70 2.86
CA ALA A 963 -12.16 -37.72 3.35
C ALA A 963 -11.94 -37.22 4.79
N GLY A 964 -12.93 -36.57 5.42
CA GLY A 964 -12.79 -36.03 6.78
C GLY A 964 -11.82 -34.83 6.90
N VAL A 965 -11.58 -34.11 5.80
CA VAL A 965 -10.62 -33.01 5.69
C VAL A 965 -11.37 -31.67 5.56
N TYR A 966 -10.81 -30.59 6.09
CA TYR A 966 -11.20 -29.24 5.69
C TYR A 966 -9.99 -28.36 5.44
N GLY A 967 -10.19 -27.23 4.77
CA GLY A 967 -9.12 -26.25 4.56
C GLY A 967 -9.58 -24.94 3.96
N GLY A 968 -8.62 -24.11 3.56
CA GLY A 968 -8.87 -22.80 3.00
C GLY A 968 -9.41 -21.81 4.04
N TYR A 969 -10.19 -20.81 3.58
CA TYR A 969 -10.67 -19.68 4.39
C TYR A 969 -12.20 -19.54 4.47
N PHE A 970 -12.96 -20.34 3.71
CA PHE A 970 -14.36 -20.05 3.38
C PHE A 970 -15.32 -21.18 3.73
N VAL A 971 -16.54 -20.80 4.12
CA VAL A 971 -17.72 -21.68 4.15
C VAL A 971 -18.72 -21.14 3.13
N TRP A 972 -19.33 -22.06 2.36
CA TRP A 972 -20.33 -21.78 1.35
C TRP A 972 -21.60 -22.60 1.63
N PHE A 973 -22.76 -21.96 1.53
CA PHE A 973 -24.06 -22.61 1.70
C PHE A 973 -25.17 -21.89 0.92
N THR A 974 -26.22 -22.65 0.60
CA THR A 974 -27.40 -22.17 -0.15
C THR A 974 -28.55 -21.86 0.82
N LEU A 975 -29.15 -20.67 0.71
CA LEU A 975 -30.38 -20.32 1.42
C LEU A 975 -31.58 -21.14 0.90
N PRO A 976 -32.64 -21.34 1.70
CA PRO A 976 -33.88 -21.95 1.23
C PRO A 976 -34.52 -21.14 0.09
N GLU A 977 -35.43 -21.78 -0.64
CA GLU A 977 -36.11 -21.15 -1.77
C GLU A 977 -36.95 -19.93 -1.32
N GLY A 978 -37.04 -18.92 -2.19
CA GLY A 978 -37.70 -17.64 -1.90
C GLY A 978 -36.84 -16.58 -1.19
N MET A 979 -35.66 -16.92 -0.64
CA MET A 979 -34.74 -15.94 -0.04
C MET A 979 -33.58 -15.57 -0.98
N SER A 980 -33.26 -14.27 -1.07
CA SER A 980 -32.10 -13.76 -1.83
C SER A 980 -30.89 -13.53 -0.95
N SER A 981 -29.72 -13.99 -1.37
CA SER A 981 -28.45 -13.72 -0.66
C SER A 981 -28.01 -12.26 -0.79
N ARG A 982 -28.31 -11.58 -1.90
CA ARG A 982 -28.04 -10.14 -2.09
C ARG A 982 -28.90 -9.30 -1.15
N GLU A 983 -30.17 -9.64 -0.97
CA GLU A 983 -31.02 -9.00 0.04
C GLU A 983 -30.50 -9.25 1.47
N ALA A 984 -30.10 -10.48 1.79
CA ALA A 984 -29.50 -10.80 3.09
C ALA A 984 -28.24 -9.97 3.38
N ALA A 985 -27.40 -9.72 2.36
CA ALA A 985 -26.23 -8.87 2.49
C ALA A 985 -26.58 -7.39 2.77
N VAL A 986 -27.56 -6.81 2.05
CA VAL A 986 -28.02 -5.43 2.30
C VAL A 986 -28.65 -5.31 3.70
N ARG A 987 -29.59 -6.20 4.06
CA ARG A 987 -30.22 -6.22 5.38
C ARG A 987 -29.19 -6.39 6.51
N ALA A 988 -28.20 -7.26 6.34
CA ALA A 988 -27.13 -7.48 7.32
C ALA A 988 -26.24 -6.25 7.51
N LYS A 989 -25.96 -5.52 6.42
CA LYS A 989 -25.18 -4.29 6.51
C LYS A 989 -25.94 -3.17 7.21
N GLU A 990 -27.21 -2.92 6.85
CA GLU A 990 -28.01 -1.85 7.46
C GLU A 990 -28.37 -2.13 8.92
N THR A 991 -28.81 -3.35 9.25
CA THR A 991 -29.41 -3.64 10.57
C THR A 991 -28.41 -4.16 11.61
N GLU A 992 -27.32 -4.79 11.16
CA GLU A 992 -26.36 -5.49 12.03
C GLU A 992 -24.91 -5.02 11.85
N GLU A 993 -24.62 -4.04 10.99
CA GLU A 993 -23.26 -3.58 10.63
C GLU A 993 -22.33 -4.75 10.21
N LEU A 994 -22.92 -5.80 9.60
CA LEU A 994 -22.25 -7.00 9.16
C LEU A 994 -22.04 -6.99 7.64
N VAL A 995 -20.85 -7.37 7.17
CA VAL A 995 -20.56 -7.62 5.75
C VAL A 995 -20.36 -9.12 5.51
N ILE A 996 -21.05 -9.67 4.51
CA ILE A 996 -20.97 -11.07 4.04
C ILE A 996 -20.75 -11.09 2.53
N GLY A 997 -20.35 -12.23 1.95
CA GLY A 997 -20.39 -12.42 0.50
C GLY A 997 -21.73 -13.02 0.04
N HIS A 998 -22.35 -12.42 -0.96
CA HIS A 998 -23.53 -12.98 -1.62
C HIS A 998 -23.13 -13.66 -2.94
N GLY A 999 -23.80 -14.75 -3.30
CA GLY A 999 -23.35 -15.67 -4.34
C GLY A 999 -23.12 -15.04 -5.71
N ALA A 1000 -23.94 -14.06 -6.09
CA ALA A 1000 -23.77 -13.31 -7.34
C ALA A 1000 -22.41 -12.59 -7.48
N GLN A 1001 -21.70 -12.29 -6.38
CA GLN A 1001 -20.33 -11.75 -6.42
C GLN A 1001 -19.30 -12.77 -6.94
N PHE A 1002 -19.69 -14.02 -7.16
CA PHE A 1002 -18.81 -15.12 -7.57
C PHE A 1002 -19.25 -15.74 -8.91
N GLU A 1003 -20.22 -15.13 -9.60
CA GLU A 1003 -20.58 -15.45 -10.99
C GLU A 1003 -19.43 -15.06 -11.94
N VAL A 1004 -19.33 -15.71 -13.10
CA VAL A 1004 -18.28 -15.41 -14.10
C VAL A 1004 -18.75 -14.24 -14.97
N HIS A 1005 -18.05 -13.11 -14.86
CA HIS A 1005 -18.45 -11.84 -15.46
C HIS A 1005 -18.65 -11.98 -16.99
N GLY A 1006 -19.81 -11.56 -17.48
CA GLY A 1006 -20.19 -11.61 -18.91
C GLY A 1006 -20.69 -12.96 -19.42
N ASP A 1007 -20.84 -13.97 -18.57
CA ASP A 1007 -21.40 -15.29 -18.92
C ASP A 1007 -22.31 -15.84 -17.79
N GLU A 1008 -22.87 -14.97 -16.96
CA GLU A 1008 -23.47 -15.32 -15.67
C GLU A 1008 -24.74 -16.19 -15.82
N GLU A 1009 -25.45 -16.11 -16.95
CA GLU A 1009 -26.64 -16.95 -17.20
C GLU A 1009 -26.33 -18.45 -17.30
N ALA A 1010 -25.07 -18.82 -17.53
CA ALA A 1010 -24.65 -20.22 -17.51
C ALA A 1010 -24.50 -20.79 -16.08
N ALA A 1011 -24.36 -19.94 -15.04
CA ALA A 1011 -24.26 -20.35 -13.64
C ALA A 1011 -24.64 -19.22 -12.68
N ARG A 1012 -25.89 -19.20 -12.20
CA ARG A 1012 -26.45 -18.19 -11.28
C ARG A 1012 -26.42 -18.64 -9.81
N PHE A 1013 -26.07 -17.74 -8.90
CA PHE A 1013 -25.90 -17.99 -7.46
C PHE A 1013 -26.67 -16.98 -6.58
N GLY A 1014 -27.96 -16.79 -6.89
CA GLY A 1014 -28.83 -15.81 -6.21
C GLY A 1014 -29.25 -16.16 -4.76
N ARG A 1015 -28.94 -17.37 -4.27
CA ARG A 1015 -29.32 -17.89 -2.95
C ARG A 1015 -28.12 -18.17 -2.04
N GLU A 1016 -26.92 -18.16 -2.59
CA GLU A 1016 -25.71 -18.66 -1.95
C GLU A 1016 -25.03 -17.57 -1.10
N ILE A 1017 -24.42 -17.96 0.02
CA ILE A 1017 -23.62 -17.06 0.87
C ILE A 1017 -22.22 -17.63 1.04
N ARG A 1018 -21.21 -16.76 0.93
CA ARG A 1018 -19.83 -17.03 1.36
C ARG A 1018 -19.53 -16.31 2.67
N LEU A 1019 -19.07 -17.05 3.67
CA LEU A 1019 -18.47 -16.51 4.89
C LEU A 1019 -16.98 -16.84 4.95
N CYS A 1020 -16.16 -15.89 5.38
CA CYS A 1020 -14.74 -16.06 5.64
C CYS A 1020 -14.48 -16.17 7.14
N PHE A 1021 -13.82 -17.25 7.57
CA PHE A 1021 -13.38 -17.44 8.97
C PHE A 1021 -11.92 -17.06 9.20
N SER A 1022 -11.21 -16.50 8.22
CA SER A 1022 -9.75 -16.29 8.32
C SER A 1022 -9.34 -14.91 8.87
N TRP A 1023 -10.13 -13.86 8.57
CA TRP A 1023 -9.75 -12.47 8.84
C TRP A 1023 -10.03 -12.02 10.29
N GLU A 1024 -11.26 -12.20 10.75
CA GLU A 1024 -11.72 -11.66 12.05
C GLU A 1024 -11.20 -12.49 13.25
N PRO A 1025 -11.24 -11.92 14.48
CA PRO A 1025 -11.14 -12.66 15.73
C PRO A 1025 -12.18 -13.78 15.86
N GLU A 1026 -11.88 -14.79 16.68
CA GLU A 1026 -12.72 -16.01 16.82
C GLU A 1026 -14.10 -15.66 17.42
N GLU A 1027 -14.13 -14.67 18.33
CA GLU A 1027 -15.34 -14.09 18.92
C GLU A 1027 -16.20 -13.28 17.92
N ASP A 1028 -15.57 -12.58 16.98
CA ASP A 1028 -16.27 -11.79 15.96
C ASP A 1028 -16.78 -12.67 14.81
N VAL A 1029 -16.08 -13.77 14.51
CA VAL A 1029 -16.58 -14.83 13.62
C VAL A 1029 -17.91 -15.38 14.13
N VAL A 1030 -18.01 -15.71 15.42
CA VAL A 1030 -19.25 -16.22 16.03
C VAL A 1030 -20.34 -15.15 16.06
N GLU A 1031 -20.08 -13.95 16.59
CA GLU A 1031 -21.08 -12.87 16.61
C GLU A 1031 -21.53 -12.45 15.21
N GLY A 1032 -20.66 -12.51 14.20
CA GLY A 1032 -21.04 -12.29 12.80
C GLY A 1032 -22.06 -13.31 12.29
N VAL A 1033 -21.93 -14.58 12.67
CA VAL A 1033 -22.94 -15.61 12.35
C VAL A 1033 -24.22 -15.44 13.18
N VAL A 1034 -24.13 -15.06 14.46
CA VAL A 1034 -25.30 -14.74 15.31
C VAL A 1034 -26.12 -13.58 14.72
N ARG A 1035 -25.44 -12.58 14.16
CA ARG A 1035 -26.07 -11.46 13.42
C ARG A 1035 -26.71 -11.91 12.12
N LEU A 1036 -26.01 -12.73 11.32
CA LEU A 1036 -26.58 -13.29 10.09
C LEU A 1036 -27.84 -14.12 10.39
N GLY A 1037 -27.81 -14.94 11.45
CA GLY A 1037 -28.95 -15.72 11.90
C GLY A 1037 -30.17 -14.87 12.25
N ARG A 1038 -29.98 -13.73 12.93
CA ARG A 1038 -31.04 -12.74 13.20
C ARG A 1038 -31.64 -12.18 11.90
N VAL A 1039 -30.80 -11.81 10.93
CA VAL A 1039 -31.22 -11.25 9.64
C VAL A 1039 -32.01 -12.27 8.82
N LEU A 1040 -31.46 -13.47 8.65
CA LEU A 1040 -32.09 -14.54 7.88
C LEU A 1040 -33.39 -15.03 8.53
N LYS A 1041 -33.45 -15.09 9.86
CA LYS A 1041 -34.71 -15.37 10.56
C LYS A 1041 -35.74 -14.27 10.29
N ALA A 1042 -35.38 -12.99 10.40
CA ALA A 1042 -36.30 -11.89 10.11
C ALA A 1042 -36.80 -11.88 8.65
N MET A 1043 -35.98 -12.33 7.69
CA MET A 1043 -36.41 -12.55 6.30
C MET A 1043 -37.44 -13.69 6.20
N LYS A 1044 -37.15 -14.84 6.81
CA LYS A 1044 -38.06 -16.01 6.84
C LYS A 1044 -39.38 -15.70 7.55
N ASP A 1045 -39.34 -14.96 8.65
CA ASP A 1045 -40.51 -14.55 9.44
C ASP A 1045 -41.33 -13.43 8.75
N GLY A 1046 -40.95 -13.01 7.54
CA GLY A 1046 -41.69 -12.03 6.73
C GLY A 1046 -41.63 -10.60 7.25
N VAL A 1047 -40.63 -10.25 8.07
CA VAL A 1047 -40.55 -8.94 8.73
C VAL A 1047 -40.34 -7.84 7.68
N GLU A 1048 -41.27 -6.87 7.66
CA GLU A 1048 -41.16 -5.67 6.83
C GLU A 1048 -39.83 -4.95 7.09
N TRP A 1049 -39.08 -4.74 6.01
CA TRP A 1049 -37.88 -3.93 5.98
C TRP A 1049 -37.98 -2.98 4.80
N LYS A 1050 -37.66 -1.71 5.04
CA LYS A 1050 -37.57 -0.67 4.02
C LYS A 1050 -36.13 -0.19 4.06
N SER A 1051 -35.38 -0.47 2.99
CA SER A 1051 -33.99 -0.07 2.91
C SER A 1051 -33.86 1.44 3.02
N SER A 1052 -32.87 1.88 3.80
CA SER A 1052 -32.59 3.29 4.05
C SER A 1052 -31.82 3.96 2.91
N SER A 1053 -31.24 3.19 1.99
CA SER A 1053 -30.28 3.67 1.00
C SER A 1053 -30.14 2.74 -0.20
N ALA A 1054 -29.76 3.28 -1.36
CA ALA A 1054 -29.37 2.47 -2.52
C ALA A 1054 -27.95 1.89 -2.32
N LEU A 1055 -27.82 0.97 -1.36
CA LEU A 1055 -26.55 0.33 -1.00
C LEU A 1055 -26.05 -0.59 -2.11
N ASP A 1056 -25.00 -0.14 -2.80
CA ASP A 1056 -24.19 -0.97 -3.69
C ASP A 1056 -23.35 -1.95 -2.84
N VAL A 1057 -23.90 -3.16 -2.65
CA VAL A 1057 -23.22 -4.28 -2.00
C VAL A 1057 -22.19 -4.97 -2.91
N ASP A 1058 -22.23 -4.69 -4.22
CA ASP A 1058 -21.33 -5.31 -5.20
C ASP A 1058 -19.94 -4.63 -5.18
N ASN A 1059 -19.85 -3.36 -4.75
CA ASN A 1059 -18.60 -2.59 -4.62
C ASN A 1059 -17.89 -2.63 -3.24
N VAL A 1060 -18.32 -3.47 -2.29
CA VAL A 1060 -17.77 -3.47 -0.91
C VAL A 1060 -16.41 -4.18 -0.81
N LYS A 1061 -15.31 -3.42 -0.68
CA LYS A 1061 -13.92 -3.91 -0.52
C LYS A 1061 -13.38 -3.69 0.90
#